data_AF-A0AA40D8G1-F1
#
_entry.id   AF-A0AA40D8G1-F1
#
_cell.length_a   1.000
_cell.length_b   1.000
_cell.length_c   1.000
_cell.angle_alpha   90.00
_cell.angle_beta   90.00
_cell.angle_gamma   90.00
#
_symmetry.space_group_name_H-M   'P 1'
#
loop_
_entity.id
_entity.type
_entity.pdbx_description
1 polymer ?
#
loop_
_entity_poly.entity_id
_entity_poly.type
_entity_poly.pdbx_seq_one_letter_code
_entity_poly.pdbx_strand_id
1 'polypeptide(L)'
;MFRRTLFNESDRSQMSLELQQSTGGRPAMDLLLHLDLESERLERRDVDASVTVGPFHAFRVFDPPPRAQPPNGSLPTSDGSDHVIEEVPPHDPRVDSSLLDCDVDDILNIYPTEHDDPVLFMAQPSPSQQFPQLEMPLPVDTAVDHDSSMMAIESFAHQLTIPPSMPQGGASREHALPADASFILRYCRATTNTSTCRTRVSPWEKSFMPCAVETFGELTLWNTTSCARFTVFYAVLAATAFRIHRSNHNSSDSHWLNSGKEYQQIAKKFLKEALMTEVAGPSQGKYNELLLAVLSMATASAFYEPRAIRVLLHDAERLIRLRGIPEPHKSFELRLLHHMYTHIRIIAESTCVCSESISGQGIGNRQNYQASEDISTLRAFRLTEDRLNTHLDPSQEKPAQLGYNDIHLEMTGKWNKTMYPEMYGVPESLMTWLAQTISLANDKKRLESIAATDCRVSAALARHTKTLEQNIWSWSPSPATRDRNPMALALHQVLLLYFYRRVYNVNAMILQEFVRKTFDHLLSCATEGLYDQDFAILVSWSVFIAACEAATPELQEEARRCLSIVKEGSVFFASDNKAVPSKATKWIDVHDPATNNVVTRVPESTDEELREAVKSAEAAFPAWRDTTILRRQQIMFNYVRLIRENWDRLAASITLEQGKTFADARGDVLRGLQVAETACGITTQMTGEVLEVAKDMETRSYREPLGVVAAICPFNFPAMIPLWSIPGATITGNCIIVKPSERDPGAALILAELAKEAGFPDGVVNIIHGTHRAVNFILDEPAIKAVSFVGGNKAGEYIYTRASANGKRVQANLGAKNHAVVLHDSNKNDTLNAIAGAAFGAAGQRCMALSTVILTGKETQAWLPDLVARAKALKVDGGFEEGADLGPVISPESKARIEALIASAEAEGARVVLDGRNYKPAKYPNGNFVAPTVIAGVKPHMKCYTEEIFGPVLLVMETESLDEAIDMINANPFGNGVACFTNSGPSAEYFRKKIEAGQVGINVPLPVPLPMFSFTGNKKSIAGGGISTFYGKPALNFYTQTKTVTALWKSSDAIATKAAVEMPTQS
;
A
#
# COMPACT_ATOMS: atom_id res chain seq x y z
N MET A 1 0.71 4.55 -28.15
CA MET A 1 -0.49 3.67 -28.20
C MET A 1 -0.70 3.03 -26.83
N PHE A 2 -1.95 2.85 -26.42
CA PHE A 2 -2.33 2.57 -25.02
C PHE A 2 -1.66 1.33 -24.41
N ARG A 3 -0.78 1.57 -23.43
CA ARG A 3 -0.29 0.62 -22.42
C ARG A 3 -0.06 1.38 -21.11
N ARG A 4 -0.74 0.98 -20.03
CA ARG A 4 -0.34 1.30 -18.64
C ARG A 4 -0.57 0.07 -17.77
N THR A 5 0.41 -0.83 -17.79
CA THR A 5 0.60 -1.85 -16.73
C THR A 5 1.36 -1.21 -15.57
N LEU A 6 1.04 -1.59 -14.33
CA LEU A 6 1.60 -0.97 -13.11
C LEU A 6 3.14 -1.02 -12.97
N PHE A 7 3.81 -1.90 -13.69
CA PHE A 7 5.27 -1.93 -13.83
C PHE A 7 5.65 -2.22 -15.28
N ASN A 8 6.71 -1.59 -15.80
CA ASN A 8 7.27 -1.89 -17.11
C ASN A 8 8.26 -3.07 -17.05
N GLU A 9 8.89 -3.40 -18.17
CA GLU A 9 9.76 -4.59 -18.32
C GLU A 9 11.21 -4.33 -17.84
N SER A 10 11.66 -3.07 -17.89
CA SER A 10 12.91 -2.61 -17.28
C SER A 10 12.81 -2.63 -15.75
N ASP A 11 11.73 -2.12 -15.17
CA ASP A 11 11.54 -2.07 -13.70
C ASP A 11 11.68 -3.46 -13.08
N ARG A 12 11.00 -4.47 -13.67
CA ARG A 12 11.02 -5.86 -13.20
C ARG A 12 12.41 -6.48 -13.35
N SER A 13 13.08 -6.20 -14.47
CA SER A 13 14.45 -6.67 -14.72
C SER A 13 15.44 -6.08 -13.71
N GLN A 14 15.30 -4.79 -13.40
CA GLN A 14 16.12 -4.09 -12.43
C GLN A 14 15.85 -4.57 -10.99
N MET A 15 14.59 -4.76 -10.60
CA MET A 15 14.24 -5.35 -9.30
C MET A 15 14.80 -6.77 -9.12
N SER A 16 14.89 -7.58 -10.19
CA SER A 16 15.58 -8.88 -10.15
C SER A 16 17.11 -8.74 -10.07
N LEU A 17 17.70 -7.75 -10.74
CA LEU A 17 19.14 -7.46 -10.70
C LEU A 17 19.59 -6.97 -9.31
N GLU A 18 18.79 -6.10 -8.68
CA GLU A 18 19.01 -5.62 -7.32
C GLU A 18 18.82 -6.76 -6.29
N LEU A 19 17.91 -7.71 -6.54
CA LEU A 19 17.82 -8.95 -5.76
C LEU A 19 19.12 -9.77 -5.84
N GLN A 20 19.71 -9.93 -7.03
CA GLN A 20 21.00 -10.63 -7.20
C GLN A 20 22.18 -9.89 -6.55
N GLN A 21 22.11 -8.57 -6.42
CA GLN A 21 23.14 -7.79 -5.70
C GLN A 21 22.96 -7.87 -4.18
N SER A 22 21.74 -8.09 -3.67
CA SER A 22 21.46 -8.28 -2.23
C SER A 22 22.08 -9.54 -1.63
N THR A 23 22.47 -10.53 -2.45
CA THR A 23 23.03 -11.82 -1.99
C THR A 23 24.55 -11.86 -1.83
N GLY A 24 25.26 -10.74 -1.98
CA GLY A 24 26.70 -10.63 -1.69
C GLY A 24 27.61 -11.20 -2.79
N GLY A 25 28.26 -10.33 -3.54
CA GLY A 25 29.00 -10.72 -4.75
C GLY A 25 30.21 -11.63 -4.52
N ARG A 26 30.10 -12.89 -4.96
CA ARG A 26 31.22 -13.74 -5.39
C ARG A 26 30.89 -14.41 -6.75
N PRO A 27 31.88 -14.76 -7.60
CA PRO A 27 31.61 -15.29 -8.94
C PRO A 27 30.93 -16.67 -8.91
N ALA A 28 29.96 -16.87 -9.80
CA ALA A 28 29.12 -18.08 -9.79
C ALA A 28 29.88 -19.39 -10.11
N MET A 29 31.03 -19.33 -10.79
CA MET A 29 31.75 -20.53 -11.23
C MET A 29 32.45 -21.29 -10.09
N ASP A 30 33.03 -20.61 -9.10
CA ASP A 30 33.65 -21.31 -7.96
C ASP A 30 32.59 -21.96 -7.06
N LEU A 31 31.40 -21.34 -6.96
CA LEU A 31 30.28 -21.91 -6.22
C LEU A 31 29.70 -23.15 -6.92
N LEU A 32 29.55 -23.10 -8.26
CA LEU A 32 29.15 -24.27 -9.04
C LEU A 32 30.18 -25.39 -8.96
N LEU A 33 31.47 -25.09 -9.15
CA LEU A 33 32.53 -26.10 -9.11
C LEU A 33 32.65 -26.77 -7.72
N HIS A 34 32.37 -26.04 -6.64
CA HIS A 34 32.34 -26.62 -5.29
C HIS A 34 31.06 -27.43 -5.02
N LEU A 35 29.90 -26.98 -5.53
CA LEU A 35 28.64 -27.72 -5.43
C LEU A 35 28.66 -29.02 -6.25
N ASP A 36 29.24 -29.02 -7.44
CA ASP A 36 29.42 -30.22 -8.26
C ASP A 36 30.38 -31.23 -7.56
N LEU A 37 31.50 -30.74 -6.99
CA LEU A 37 32.46 -31.60 -6.27
C LEU A 37 31.93 -32.13 -4.92
N GLU A 38 31.03 -31.43 -4.23
CA GLU A 38 30.31 -31.94 -3.07
C GLU A 38 29.23 -32.95 -3.49
N SER A 39 28.50 -32.68 -4.59
CA SER A 39 27.49 -33.60 -5.13
C SER A 39 28.11 -34.94 -5.57
N GLU A 40 29.29 -34.94 -6.19
CA GLU A 40 30.01 -36.17 -6.55
C GLU A 40 30.62 -36.90 -5.33
N ARG A 41 30.81 -36.24 -4.19
CA ARG A 41 31.38 -36.85 -2.97
C ARG A 41 30.35 -37.54 -2.08
N LEU A 42 29.13 -37.01 -1.99
CA LEU A 42 28.11 -37.52 -1.07
C LEU A 42 27.28 -38.70 -1.61
N GLU A 43 27.36 -39.03 -2.91
CA GLU A 43 26.82 -40.31 -3.42
C GLU A 43 27.65 -41.55 -3.01
N ARG A 44 28.80 -41.39 -2.32
CA ARG A 44 29.75 -42.49 -2.08
C ARG A 44 30.38 -42.53 -0.68
N ARG A 45 29.56 -42.63 0.38
CA ARG A 45 29.79 -43.57 1.50
C ARG A 45 28.62 -43.67 2.50
N ASP A 46 28.35 -44.93 2.84
CA ASP A 46 27.36 -45.46 3.78
C ASP A 46 27.22 -44.81 5.18
N VAL A 47 25.98 -44.92 5.69
CA VAL A 47 25.52 -44.99 7.10
C VAL A 47 25.20 -43.68 7.88
N ASP A 48 23.88 -43.52 8.09
CA ASP A 48 23.11 -42.95 9.22
C ASP A 48 22.72 -41.45 9.35
N ALA A 49 21.65 -41.26 10.14
CA ALA A 49 21.13 -40.00 10.74
C ALA A 49 20.38 -38.96 9.87
N SER A 50 19.20 -39.35 9.36
CA SER A 50 17.96 -38.53 9.33
C SER A 50 17.99 -37.05 8.88
N VAL A 51 17.66 -36.79 7.59
CA VAL A 51 16.93 -35.58 7.16
C VAL A 51 15.78 -35.97 6.22
N THR A 52 14.56 -36.05 6.76
CA THR A 52 13.42 -36.62 6.04
C THR A 52 12.76 -35.60 5.10
N VAL A 53 13.13 -35.60 3.82
CA VAL A 53 12.37 -34.87 2.79
C VAL A 53 11.03 -35.56 2.58
N GLY A 54 9.94 -34.90 2.95
CA GLY A 54 8.59 -35.41 2.77
C GLY A 54 8.23 -35.63 1.29
N PRO A 55 7.49 -36.70 0.95
CA PRO A 55 7.26 -37.08 -0.45
C PRO A 55 6.67 -35.94 -1.29
N PHE A 56 5.84 -35.08 -0.70
CA PHE A 56 5.15 -33.96 -1.36
C PHE A 56 5.99 -32.70 -1.62
N HIS A 57 7.19 -32.55 -1.03
CA HIS A 57 8.12 -31.42 -1.26
C HIS A 57 7.66 -30.00 -0.80
N ALA A 58 6.51 -29.86 -0.12
CA ALA A 58 5.79 -28.60 0.12
C ALA A 58 6.50 -27.42 0.87
N PHE A 59 7.75 -27.54 1.31
CA PHE A 59 8.34 -26.62 2.33
C PHE A 59 9.64 -25.87 1.97
N ARG A 60 10.14 -25.93 0.73
CA ARG A 60 11.46 -25.36 0.34
C ARG A 60 11.61 -23.82 0.36
N VAL A 61 10.72 -23.05 1.01
CA VAL A 61 10.61 -21.58 0.85
C VAL A 61 10.49 -20.78 2.17
N PHE A 62 10.29 -21.40 3.35
CA PHE A 62 9.60 -20.71 4.46
C PHE A 62 10.25 -20.67 5.86
N ASP A 63 11.49 -21.14 6.06
CA ASP A 63 12.13 -21.14 7.40
C ASP A 63 13.00 -19.88 7.68
N PRO A 64 12.88 -19.23 8.87
CA PRO A 64 13.65 -18.03 9.25
C PRO A 64 14.93 -18.33 10.08
N PRO A 65 15.89 -17.39 10.17
CA PRO A 65 17.17 -17.61 10.87
C PRO A 65 17.10 -17.45 12.41
N PRO A 66 17.90 -18.20 13.18
CA PRO A 66 18.04 -18.05 14.63
C PRO A 66 18.92 -16.84 15.03
N ARG A 67 18.83 -16.42 16.30
CA ARG A 67 19.59 -15.29 16.88
C ARG A 67 21.03 -15.70 17.27
N ALA A 68 21.97 -14.77 17.12
CA ALA A 68 23.36 -14.95 17.54
C ALA A 68 23.63 -14.43 18.97
N GLN A 69 24.65 -15.01 19.62
CA GLN A 69 25.36 -14.49 20.78
C GLN A 69 26.84 -14.20 20.40
N PRO A 70 27.58 -13.37 21.16
CA PRO A 70 28.84 -12.80 20.69
C PRO A 70 30.04 -13.76 20.73
N PRO A 71 31.06 -13.57 19.86
CA PRO A 71 32.25 -14.42 19.78
C PRO A 71 33.35 -14.00 20.76
N ASN A 72 34.26 -14.93 21.04
CA ASN A 72 35.47 -14.73 21.85
C ASN A 72 36.66 -15.45 21.19
N GLY A 73 37.87 -14.86 21.24
CA GLY A 73 39.15 -15.59 21.20
C GLY A 73 39.72 -16.14 19.87
N SER A 74 40.61 -15.36 19.25
CA SER A 74 41.95 -15.75 18.74
C SER A 74 42.21 -17.08 17.97
N LEU A 75 42.61 -16.92 16.68
CA LEU A 75 43.86 -17.36 16.02
C LEU A 75 44.77 -18.45 16.64
N PRO A 76 45.40 -19.31 15.80
CA PRO A 76 46.80 -19.03 15.40
C PRO A 76 47.11 -19.22 13.88
N THR A 77 48.41 -19.25 13.53
CA THR A 77 49.04 -18.90 12.22
C THR A 77 49.96 -19.96 11.61
N SER A 78 50.27 -19.87 10.30
CA SER A 78 51.59 -20.26 9.73
C SER A 78 51.82 -19.75 8.29
N ASP A 79 52.96 -19.07 8.06
CA ASP A 79 53.94 -19.08 6.94
C ASP A 79 53.51 -19.08 5.45
N GLY A 80 54.27 -18.49 4.49
CA GLY A 80 55.50 -17.67 4.59
C GLY A 80 56.38 -17.74 3.32
N SER A 81 57.13 -16.66 2.99
CA SER A 81 58.32 -16.64 2.09
C SER A 81 58.96 -15.24 1.99
N ASP A 82 60.28 -15.15 1.81
CA ASP A 82 61.10 -13.95 2.15
C ASP A 82 61.78 -13.19 0.98
N HIS A 83 62.46 -12.09 1.36
CA HIS A 83 63.70 -11.48 0.82
C HIS A 83 63.63 -10.33 -0.24
N VAL A 84 64.50 -9.29 -0.22
CA VAL A 84 65.35 -8.65 0.85
C VAL A 84 66.02 -7.33 0.34
N ILE A 85 66.43 -6.39 1.25
CA ILE A 85 67.44 -5.28 1.07
C ILE A 85 67.07 -4.11 0.10
N GLU A 86 67.43 -2.81 0.24
CA GLU A 86 68.18 -1.89 1.17
C GLU A 86 67.50 -0.48 1.12
N GLU A 87 67.85 0.65 1.77
CA GLU A 87 68.95 1.11 2.66
C GLU A 87 68.40 2.12 3.74
N VAL A 88 69.16 3.10 4.28
CA VAL A 88 68.77 3.88 5.50
C VAL A 88 69.11 5.42 5.47
N PRO A 89 69.14 6.26 6.56
CA PRO A 89 68.74 7.69 6.48
C PRO A 89 69.89 8.68 6.83
N PRO A 90 69.61 9.93 7.28
CA PRO A 90 69.49 10.21 8.73
C PRO A 90 68.49 11.38 9.04
N HIS A 91 68.33 11.99 10.23
CA HIS A 91 68.97 11.88 11.56
C HIS A 91 68.00 12.36 12.68
N ASP A 92 68.07 11.80 13.90
CA ASP A 92 67.46 12.30 15.16
C ASP A 92 68.46 13.20 15.95
N PRO A 93 68.04 14.02 16.94
CA PRO A 93 68.58 13.74 18.29
C PRO A 93 67.70 14.06 19.53
N ARG A 94 67.49 13.01 20.37
CA ARG A 94 67.73 12.94 21.85
C ARG A 94 66.72 13.58 22.84
N VAL A 95 66.62 13.22 24.15
CA VAL A 95 66.89 12.06 25.07
C VAL A 95 66.51 12.55 26.52
N ASP A 96 66.29 11.86 27.67
CA ASP A 96 66.37 10.48 28.26
C ASP A 96 65.42 10.47 29.53
N SER A 97 65.27 9.50 30.47
CA SER A 97 65.92 8.22 30.79
C SER A 97 64.95 7.18 31.45
N SER A 98 65.26 6.56 32.62
CA SER A 98 64.68 5.25 33.06
C SER A 98 64.85 4.90 34.59
N LEU A 99 64.49 3.65 34.98
CA LEU A 99 64.65 2.92 36.28
C LEU A 99 63.52 3.13 37.35
N LEU A 100 63.09 2.17 38.23
CA LEU A 100 63.30 0.71 38.38
C LEU A 100 62.30 0.01 39.39
N ASP A 101 62.34 -1.33 39.44
CA ASP A 101 62.12 -2.30 40.57
C ASP A 101 60.74 -2.86 41.08
N CYS A 102 60.75 -4.22 41.25
CA CYS A 102 60.00 -5.16 42.14
C CYS A 102 58.45 -5.30 42.10
N ASP A 103 57.80 -6.38 42.59
CA ASP A 103 57.96 -7.87 42.57
C ASP A 103 56.62 -8.46 43.12
N VAL A 104 55.92 -9.46 42.52
CA VAL A 104 56.07 -10.94 42.52
C VAL A 104 55.55 -11.68 43.79
N ASP A 105 54.65 -12.66 43.56
CA ASP A 105 54.10 -13.77 44.37
C ASP A 105 53.39 -13.55 45.75
N ASP A 106 52.20 -14.17 45.94
CA ASP A 106 52.02 -15.30 46.88
C ASP A 106 50.64 -16.04 46.88
N ILE A 107 50.71 -17.39 46.89
CA ILE A 107 49.92 -18.39 47.67
C ILE A 107 48.36 -18.51 47.59
N LEU A 108 47.92 -19.54 46.85
CA LEU A 108 47.09 -20.72 47.23
C LEU A 108 45.91 -20.67 48.26
N ASN A 109 44.79 -21.30 47.86
CA ASN A 109 43.87 -22.24 48.57
C ASN A 109 43.52 -22.10 50.07
N ILE A 110 42.22 -22.35 50.41
CA ILE A 110 41.75 -23.42 51.35
C ILE A 110 40.20 -23.49 51.44
N TYR A 111 39.65 -24.70 51.64
CA TYR A 111 38.23 -25.02 51.97
C TYR A 111 38.13 -25.54 53.43
N PRO A 112 37.01 -25.29 54.14
CA PRO A 112 36.06 -26.37 54.54
C PRO A 112 34.58 -25.93 54.37
N THR A 113 33.49 -26.72 54.30
CA THR A 113 33.01 -27.96 54.98
C THR A 113 32.62 -27.74 56.46
N GLU A 114 31.58 -28.32 57.09
CA GLU A 114 30.83 -29.59 56.91
C GLU A 114 29.29 -29.52 57.24
N HIS A 115 28.64 -30.69 57.19
CA HIS A 115 27.24 -31.17 57.35
C HIS A 115 26.39 -30.81 58.60
N ASP A 116 25.05 -31.06 58.53
CA ASP A 116 24.33 -32.06 59.39
C ASP A 116 22.90 -32.43 58.87
N ASP A 117 22.25 -33.48 59.42
CA ASP A 117 20.91 -34.06 59.06
C ASP A 117 20.27 -34.76 60.34
N PRO A 118 19.57 -35.93 60.41
CA PRO A 118 18.62 -36.69 59.54
C PRO A 118 17.31 -37.19 60.27
N VAL A 119 16.55 -38.14 59.66
CA VAL A 119 15.76 -39.29 60.26
C VAL A 119 14.20 -39.37 60.10
N LEU A 120 13.75 -40.20 59.13
CA LEU A 120 12.68 -41.27 59.09
C LEU A 120 11.20 -40.99 59.58
N PHE A 121 10.15 -41.81 59.33
CA PHE A 121 9.96 -43.24 58.91
C PHE A 121 8.73 -43.47 57.95
N MET A 122 8.29 -44.73 57.74
CA MET A 122 7.46 -45.26 56.61
C MET A 122 5.95 -45.50 56.90
N ALA A 123 5.11 -45.67 55.85
CA ALA A 123 4.00 -46.66 55.78
C ALA A 123 3.38 -46.89 54.36
N GLN A 124 2.82 -48.10 54.12
CA GLN A 124 1.95 -48.63 53.04
C GLN A 124 1.12 -49.79 53.66
N PRO A 125 -0.07 -50.28 53.18
CA PRO A 125 -0.43 -50.54 51.77
C PRO A 125 -1.93 -50.28 51.38
N SER A 126 -2.43 -50.90 50.30
CA SER A 126 -3.80 -50.82 49.71
C SER A 126 -4.75 -51.97 50.20
N PRO A 127 -6.08 -52.05 49.85
CA PRO A 127 -6.55 -52.40 48.49
C PRO A 127 -7.99 -51.95 48.02
N SER A 128 -8.23 -52.09 46.69
CA SER A 128 -9.46 -52.50 45.97
C SER A 128 -10.90 -51.96 46.25
N GLN A 129 -11.60 -51.53 45.18
CA GLN A 129 -12.96 -52.02 44.83
C GLN A 129 -13.31 -51.80 43.33
N GLN A 130 -14.32 -52.51 42.82
CA GLN A 130 -14.76 -52.55 41.40
C GLN A 130 -16.12 -51.84 41.19
N PHE A 131 -16.52 -51.56 39.94
CA PHE A 131 -17.88 -51.69 39.34
C PHE A 131 -17.88 -51.10 37.90
N PRO A 132 -18.90 -51.33 37.05
CA PRO A 132 -19.24 -52.61 36.41
C PRO A 132 -19.13 -52.57 34.86
N GLN A 133 -19.21 -53.73 34.19
CA GLN A 133 -19.50 -53.77 32.75
C GLN A 133 -20.98 -53.49 32.48
N LEU A 134 -21.28 -52.89 31.32
CA LEU A 134 -22.65 -52.77 30.81
C LEU A 134 -22.64 -52.81 29.28
N GLU A 135 -22.85 -54.01 28.72
CA GLU A 135 -23.08 -54.20 27.28
C GLU A 135 -24.53 -53.79 26.93
N MET A 136 -24.73 -53.08 25.83
CA MET A 136 -26.02 -53.06 25.11
C MET A 136 -25.77 -52.86 23.58
N PRO A 137 -26.72 -53.27 22.71
CA PRO A 137 -26.36 -53.85 21.42
C PRO A 137 -26.50 -52.91 20.22
N LEU A 138 -25.91 -53.34 19.09
CA LEU A 138 -26.20 -52.85 17.75
C LEU A 138 -27.61 -53.26 17.28
N PRO A 139 -28.41 -52.32 16.74
CA PRO A 139 -29.49 -52.62 15.79
C PRO A 139 -28.96 -52.65 14.35
N VAL A 140 -29.63 -53.43 13.49
CA VAL A 140 -29.32 -53.58 12.05
C VAL A 140 -30.19 -52.64 11.20
N ASP A 141 -29.77 -52.40 9.96
CA ASP A 141 -30.40 -51.54 8.93
C ASP A 141 -31.93 -51.43 8.94
N THR A 142 -32.44 -50.20 8.84
CA THR A 142 -33.60 -49.87 8.01
C THR A 142 -33.62 -48.36 7.69
N ALA A 143 -34.09 -47.98 6.50
CA ALA A 143 -33.97 -46.60 5.99
C ALA A 143 -35.10 -45.67 6.48
N VAL A 144 -34.75 -44.49 7.01
CA VAL A 144 -35.67 -43.40 7.40
C VAL A 144 -35.04 -42.01 7.12
N ASP A 145 -35.88 -40.99 7.03
CA ASP A 145 -35.68 -39.64 6.48
C ASP A 145 -34.50 -38.78 6.95
N HIS A 146 -34.11 -37.88 6.03
CA HIS A 146 -33.03 -36.88 6.17
C HIS A 146 -33.25 -35.80 7.25
N ASP A 147 -34.47 -35.54 7.70
CA ASP A 147 -34.74 -34.53 8.74
C ASP A 147 -34.36 -35.00 10.15
N SER A 148 -34.27 -36.31 10.36
CA SER A 148 -34.04 -36.94 11.68
C SER A 148 -32.75 -36.49 12.37
N SER A 149 -31.69 -36.22 11.59
CA SER A 149 -30.37 -35.86 12.12
C SER A 149 -30.24 -34.39 12.52
N MET A 150 -31.08 -33.48 12.00
CA MET A 150 -31.10 -32.08 12.43
C MET A 150 -31.57 -31.95 13.89
N MET A 151 -32.72 -32.56 14.24
CA MET A 151 -33.28 -32.44 15.59
C MET A 151 -32.40 -33.10 16.67
N ALA A 152 -31.68 -34.18 16.35
CA ALA A 152 -30.72 -34.79 17.26
C ALA A 152 -29.58 -33.83 17.65
N ILE A 153 -29.11 -33.01 16.69
CA ILE A 153 -28.04 -32.01 16.91
C ILE A 153 -28.57 -30.79 17.67
N GLU A 154 -29.81 -30.36 17.42
CA GLU A 154 -30.45 -29.27 18.19
C GLU A 154 -30.67 -29.65 19.66
N SER A 155 -31.10 -30.89 19.94
CA SER A 155 -31.29 -31.38 21.31
C SER A 155 -30.01 -31.38 22.14
N PHE A 156 -28.84 -31.63 21.53
CA PHE A 156 -27.56 -31.62 22.24
C PHE A 156 -27.04 -30.21 22.52
N ALA A 157 -27.33 -29.24 21.65
CA ALA A 157 -26.88 -27.86 21.79
C ALA A 157 -27.55 -27.11 22.96
N HIS A 158 -28.79 -27.49 23.31
CA HIS A 158 -29.59 -26.75 24.28
C HIS A 158 -29.20 -26.94 25.76
N GLN A 159 -28.32 -27.89 26.09
CA GLN A 159 -27.96 -28.23 27.49
C GLN A 159 -26.64 -27.62 27.98
N LEU A 160 -25.88 -26.89 27.14
CA LEU A 160 -24.59 -26.30 27.51
C LEU A 160 -24.73 -24.94 28.25
N THR A 161 -25.46 -24.92 29.36
CA THR A 161 -25.41 -23.84 30.35
C THR A 161 -24.22 -24.01 31.29
N ILE A 162 -23.24 -23.11 31.23
CA ILE A 162 -22.02 -23.14 32.04
C ILE A 162 -22.31 -22.62 33.47
N PRO A 163 -22.03 -23.40 34.54
CA PRO A 163 -22.06 -22.91 35.91
C PRO A 163 -20.80 -22.08 36.25
N PRO A 164 -20.88 -21.10 37.16
CA PRO A 164 -19.76 -20.20 37.45
C PRO A 164 -18.69 -20.84 38.34
N SER A 165 -17.44 -20.83 37.87
CA SER A 165 -16.16 -21.03 38.59
C SER A 165 -15.86 -22.42 39.19
N MET A 166 -14.61 -22.88 38.97
CA MET A 166 -13.72 -23.75 39.79
C MET A 166 -12.67 -24.42 38.86
N PRO A 167 -11.61 -25.05 39.39
CA PRO A 167 -10.41 -24.39 39.91
C PRO A 167 -9.18 -24.62 38.99
N GLN A 168 -8.07 -23.91 39.23
CA GLN A 168 -6.80 -24.22 38.53
C GLN A 168 -6.12 -25.44 39.15
N GLY A 169 -5.86 -26.46 38.33
CA GLY A 169 -5.03 -27.63 38.63
C GLY A 169 -4.11 -27.93 37.44
N GLY A 170 -2.88 -28.37 37.71
CA GLY A 170 -1.83 -28.49 36.69
C GLY A 170 -1.89 -29.78 35.87
N ALA A 171 -1.86 -29.65 34.55
CA ALA A 171 -1.55 -30.71 33.59
C ALA A 171 -0.82 -30.10 32.37
N SER A 172 -0.03 -30.91 31.65
CA SER A 172 0.84 -30.49 30.55
C SER A 172 0.05 -29.86 29.40
N ARG A 173 0.39 -28.62 29.01
CA ARG A 173 -0.28 -27.89 27.92
C ARG A 173 0.57 -27.85 26.65
N GLU A 174 0.32 -28.76 25.70
CA GLU A 174 0.75 -28.59 24.30
C GLU A 174 -0.42 -28.45 23.31
N HIS A 175 -1.63 -28.90 23.67
CA HIS A 175 -2.83 -28.88 22.80
C HIS A 175 -4.06 -28.28 23.50
N ALA A 176 -3.93 -27.05 24.03
CA ALA A 176 -5.08 -26.32 24.55
C ALA A 176 -5.94 -25.74 23.41
N LEU A 177 -7.27 -25.88 23.50
CA LEU A 177 -8.19 -25.24 22.56
C LEU A 177 -8.07 -23.69 22.60
N PRO A 178 -8.09 -22.99 21.45
CA PRO A 178 -8.11 -21.53 21.43
C PRO A 178 -9.37 -20.99 22.09
N ALA A 179 -9.23 -19.96 22.95
CA ALA A 179 -10.35 -19.37 23.70
C ALA A 179 -11.51 -18.92 22.78
N ASP A 180 -11.16 -18.35 21.62
CA ASP A 180 -12.10 -17.77 20.68
C ASP A 180 -12.73 -18.77 19.70
N ALA A 181 -12.28 -20.03 19.67
CA ALA A 181 -12.76 -21.02 18.69
C ALA A 181 -14.30 -21.19 18.76
N SER A 182 -14.86 -21.17 19.98
CA SER A 182 -16.31 -21.21 20.21
C SER A 182 -17.04 -19.97 19.64
N PHE A 183 -16.44 -18.78 19.75
CA PHE A 183 -16.99 -17.55 19.17
C PHE A 183 -16.92 -17.57 17.64
N ILE A 184 -15.76 -17.92 17.07
CA ILE A 184 -15.55 -17.96 15.61
C ILE A 184 -16.50 -18.97 14.96
N LEU A 185 -16.64 -20.19 15.50
CA LEU A 185 -17.56 -21.19 14.95
C LEU A 185 -19.04 -20.78 15.08
N ARG A 186 -19.42 -20.06 16.14
CA ARG A 186 -20.76 -19.45 16.25
C ARG A 186 -20.97 -18.36 15.20
N TYR A 187 -19.96 -17.53 14.93
CA TYR A 187 -20.00 -16.50 13.89
C TYR A 187 -20.11 -17.10 12.47
N CYS A 188 -19.38 -18.19 12.18
CA CYS A 188 -19.57 -18.98 10.96
C CYS A 188 -21.03 -19.43 10.82
N ARG A 189 -21.58 -20.14 11.82
CA ARG A 189 -22.92 -20.72 11.76
C ARG A 189 -24.02 -19.64 11.66
N ALA A 190 -23.82 -18.49 12.31
CA ALA A 190 -24.73 -17.35 12.20
C ALA A 190 -24.70 -16.72 10.78
N THR A 191 -23.55 -16.67 10.12
CA THR A 191 -23.41 -16.08 8.78
C THR A 191 -23.76 -17.03 7.62
N THR A 192 -23.86 -18.34 7.85
CA THR A 192 -24.42 -19.30 6.88
C THR A 192 -25.95 -19.40 6.97
N ASN A 193 -26.53 -19.29 8.18
CA ASN A 193 -27.95 -19.59 8.40
C ASN A 193 -28.94 -18.47 8.00
N THR A 194 -28.47 -17.31 7.52
CA THR A 194 -29.32 -16.13 7.22
C THR A 194 -30.06 -16.18 5.88
N SER A 195 -29.98 -17.28 5.12
CA SER A 195 -30.56 -17.40 3.78
C SER A 195 -31.55 -18.56 3.69
N THR A 196 -32.84 -18.27 3.92
CA THR A 196 -33.95 -19.25 3.93
C THR A 196 -34.40 -19.72 2.55
N CYS A 197 -33.65 -19.40 1.49
CA CYS A 197 -33.95 -19.80 0.11
C CYS A 197 -32.66 -20.02 -0.67
N ARG A 198 -32.07 -21.23 -0.55
CA ARG A 198 -30.88 -21.65 -1.30
C ARG A 198 -31.11 -22.99 -2.00
N THR A 199 -30.78 -23.05 -3.28
CA THR A 199 -30.83 -24.26 -4.13
C THR A 199 -29.44 -24.72 -4.56
N ARG A 200 -28.41 -24.42 -3.74
CA ARG A 200 -26.99 -24.61 -4.08
C ARG A 200 -26.26 -25.40 -3.00
N VAL A 201 -25.12 -25.98 -3.38
CA VAL A 201 -24.29 -26.86 -2.55
C VAL A 201 -22.93 -26.21 -2.31
N SER A 202 -22.79 -25.44 -1.23
CA SER A 202 -21.51 -24.84 -0.84
C SER A 202 -20.58 -25.87 -0.14
N PRO A 203 -19.36 -26.13 -0.64
CA PRO A 203 -18.34 -26.91 0.06
C PRO A 203 -18.02 -26.41 1.47
N TRP A 204 -18.06 -25.09 1.68
CA TRP A 204 -17.87 -24.47 2.99
C TRP A 204 -18.92 -24.95 4.00
N GLU A 205 -20.19 -24.94 3.61
CA GLU A 205 -21.33 -25.35 4.44
C GLU A 205 -21.42 -26.88 4.60
N LYS A 206 -21.04 -27.65 3.58
CA LYS A 206 -21.21 -29.12 3.53
C LYS A 206 -20.03 -29.94 4.03
N SER A 207 -18.81 -29.40 4.08
CA SER A 207 -17.62 -30.19 4.44
C SER A 207 -16.66 -29.48 5.39
N PHE A 208 -16.29 -28.22 5.14
CA PHE A 208 -15.36 -27.51 6.03
C PHE A 208 -15.98 -27.20 7.40
N MET A 209 -17.18 -26.60 7.42
CA MET A 209 -17.83 -26.19 8.66
C MET A 209 -18.25 -27.38 9.56
N PRO A 210 -18.87 -28.46 9.06
CA PRO A 210 -19.18 -29.63 9.89
C PRO A 210 -17.94 -30.29 10.48
N CYS A 211 -16.89 -30.49 9.66
CA CYS A 211 -15.63 -31.08 10.11
C CYS A 211 -14.98 -30.24 11.23
N ALA A 212 -14.97 -28.91 11.11
CA ALA A 212 -14.43 -28.02 12.14
C ALA A 212 -15.25 -28.05 13.45
N VAL A 213 -16.58 -28.15 13.38
CA VAL A 213 -17.46 -28.25 14.56
C VAL A 213 -17.34 -29.60 15.27
N GLU A 214 -17.30 -30.70 14.53
CA GLU A 214 -17.03 -32.03 15.09
C GLU A 214 -15.66 -32.09 15.76
N THR A 215 -14.61 -31.58 15.11
CA THR A 215 -13.24 -31.55 15.64
C THR A 215 -13.16 -30.72 16.92
N PHE A 216 -13.90 -29.61 17.02
CA PHE A 216 -14.04 -28.84 18.26
C PHE A 216 -14.72 -29.66 19.38
N GLY A 217 -15.73 -30.46 19.04
CA GLY A 217 -16.38 -31.40 19.96
C GLY A 217 -15.44 -32.51 20.45
N GLU A 218 -14.72 -33.16 19.53
CA GLU A 218 -13.73 -34.21 19.84
C GLU A 218 -12.65 -33.70 20.79
N LEU A 219 -12.10 -32.50 20.52
CA LEU A 219 -11.10 -31.86 21.39
C LEU A 219 -11.68 -31.46 22.75
N THR A 220 -12.96 -31.11 22.84
CA THR A 220 -13.62 -30.77 24.11
C THR A 220 -13.93 -32.00 24.97
N LEU A 221 -14.23 -33.15 24.36
CA LEU A 221 -14.67 -34.37 25.06
C LEU A 221 -13.54 -35.39 25.30
N TRP A 222 -12.62 -35.53 24.34
CA TRP A 222 -11.60 -36.59 24.33
C TRP A 222 -10.17 -36.05 24.10
N ASN A 223 -10.00 -34.74 23.96
CA ASN A 223 -8.70 -34.04 23.83
C ASN A 223 -7.75 -34.62 22.75
N THR A 224 -8.32 -35.27 21.72
CA THR A 224 -7.60 -36.00 20.67
C THR A 224 -8.37 -35.95 19.35
N THR A 225 -7.67 -35.81 18.22
CA THR A 225 -8.20 -35.83 16.85
C THR A 225 -7.04 -36.02 15.84
N SER A 226 -7.30 -36.15 14.53
CA SER A 226 -6.25 -36.32 13.50
C SER A 226 -5.56 -35.00 13.11
N CYS A 227 -4.35 -35.05 12.56
CA CYS A 227 -3.62 -33.87 12.11
C CYS A 227 -4.34 -33.22 10.91
N ALA A 228 -4.92 -34.04 10.02
CA ALA A 228 -5.77 -33.54 8.94
C ALA A 228 -6.99 -32.75 9.47
N ARG A 229 -7.69 -33.25 10.49
CA ARG A 229 -8.82 -32.55 11.13
C ARG A 229 -8.38 -31.27 11.83
N PHE A 230 -7.24 -31.28 12.52
CA PHE A 230 -6.64 -30.06 13.08
C PHE A 230 -6.39 -28.99 12.01
N THR A 231 -5.84 -29.34 10.84
CA THR A 231 -5.66 -28.39 9.73
C THR A 231 -6.98 -27.79 9.26
N VAL A 232 -8.04 -28.59 9.07
CA VAL A 232 -9.35 -28.08 8.63
C VAL A 232 -9.94 -27.12 9.67
N PHE A 233 -9.92 -27.52 10.95
CA PHE A 233 -10.35 -26.68 12.07
C PHE A 233 -9.61 -25.33 12.09
N TYR A 234 -8.28 -25.34 12.14
CA TYR A 234 -7.49 -24.11 12.20
C TYR A 234 -7.54 -23.29 10.90
N ALA A 235 -7.72 -23.90 9.73
CA ALA A 235 -7.93 -23.16 8.47
C ALA A 235 -9.30 -22.46 8.44
N VAL A 236 -10.36 -23.09 8.96
CA VAL A 236 -11.69 -22.46 9.14
C VAL A 236 -11.61 -21.32 10.15
N LEU A 237 -10.91 -21.50 11.28
CA LEU A 237 -10.67 -20.42 12.23
C LEU A 237 -9.88 -19.26 11.61
N ALA A 238 -8.81 -19.55 10.85
CA ALA A 238 -7.97 -18.54 10.19
C ALA A 238 -8.77 -17.72 9.16
N ALA A 239 -9.44 -18.39 8.22
CA ALA A 239 -10.24 -17.74 7.18
C ALA A 239 -11.38 -16.90 7.78
N THR A 240 -11.98 -17.36 8.89
CA THR A 240 -13.08 -16.63 9.54
C THR A 240 -12.57 -15.49 10.41
N ALA A 241 -11.44 -15.63 11.11
CA ALA A 241 -10.79 -14.52 11.80
C ALA A 241 -10.38 -13.42 10.79
N PHE A 242 -9.88 -13.79 9.61
CA PHE A 242 -9.66 -12.84 8.51
C PHE A 242 -10.96 -12.20 7.98
N ARG A 243 -12.11 -12.90 7.98
CA ARG A 243 -13.43 -12.31 7.66
C ARG A 243 -13.89 -11.33 8.74
N ILE A 244 -13.81 -11.72 10.02
CA ILE A 244 -14.17 -10.88 11.18
C ILE A 244 -13.30 -9.61 11.21
N HIS A 245 -12.00 -9.74 10.92
CA HIS A 245 -11.09 -8.60 10.77
C HIS A 245 -11.48 -7.65 9.61
N ARG A 246 -12.05 -8.18 8.52
CA ARG A 246 -12.54 -7.38 7.39
C ARG A 246 -13.88 -6.70 7.70
N SER A 247 -14.77 -7.32 8.48
CA SER A 247 -16.11 -6.79 8.80
C SER A 247 -16.17 -5.92 10.06
N ASN A 248 -15.27 -6.12 11.02
CA ASN A 248 -15.23 -5.32 12.26
C ASN A 248 -14.57 -3.95 11.97
N HIS A 249 -15.36 -3.02 11.44
CA HIS A 249 -14.97 -1.64 11.12
C HIS A 249 -14.72 -0.73 12.34
N ASN A 250 -14.13 -1.26 13.42
CA ASN A 250 -13.73 -0.53 14.62
C ASN A 250 -12.24 -0.72 14.93
N SER A 251 -11.70 0.23 15.68
CA SER A 251 -10.27 0.44 15.94
C SER A 251 -9.51 -0.72 16.58
N SER A 252 -8.19 -0.73 16.36
CA SER A 252 -7.17 -1.44 17.14
C SER A 252 -7.19 -2.98 17.23
N ASP A 253 -8.27 -3.66 16.81
CA ASP A 253 -8.45 -5.10 17.02
C ASP A 253 -7.63 -5.98 16.05
N SER A 254 -6.31 -5.88 16.21
CA SER A 254 -5.32 -6.71 15.54
C SER A 254 -5.43 -8.19 15.93
N HIS A 255 -6.20 -8.51 16.97
CA HIS A 255 -6.50 -9.87 17.42
C HIS A 255 -6.93 -10.76 16.25
N TRP A 256 -8.02 -10.45 15.54
CA TRP A 256 -8.51 -11.32 14.47
C TRP A 256 -7.55 -11.42 13.26
N LEU A 257 -6.66 -10.45 13.04
CA LEU A 257 -5.61 -10.57 12.03
C LEU A 257 -4.42 -11.42 12.51
N ASN A 258 -4.05 -11.30 13.77
CA ASN A 258 -2.92 -12.00 14.38
C ASN A 258 -3.29 -13.44 14.71
N SER A 259 -4.40 -13.66 15.42
CA SER A 259 -5.03 -14.97 15.61
C SER A 259 -5.35 -15.62 14.25
N GLY A 260 -5.80 -14.86 13.25
CA GLY A 260 -5.96 -15.37 11.88
C GLY A 260 -4.66 -15.91 11.28
N LYS A 261 -3.55 -15.16 11.38
CA LYS A 261 -2.21 -15.63 10.95
C LYS A 261 -1.68 -16.78 11.81
N GLU A 262 -1.93 -16.76 13.11
CA GLU A 262 -1.49 -17.78 14.07
C GLU A 262 -2.18 -19.11 13.78
N TYR A 263 -3.52 -19.10 13.66
CA TYR A 263 -4.30 -20.25 13.21
C TYR A 263 -3.86 -20.71 11.80
N GLN A 264 -3.51 -19.79 10.89
CA GLN A 264 -2.97 -20.15 9.57
C GLN A 264 -1.60 -20.86 9.68
N GLN A 265 -0.72 -20.47 10.62
CA GLN A 265 0.56 -21.15 10.85
C GLN A 265 0.39 -22.47 11.60
N ILE A 266 -0.55 -22.56 12.54
CA ILE A 266 -0.90 -23.81 13.23
C ILE A 266 -1.51 -24.82 12.23
N ALA A 267 -2.39 -24.36 11.32
CA ALA A 267 -2.91 -25.18 10.22
C ALA A 267 -1.80 -25.68 9.29
N LYS A 268 -0.82 -24.82 8.95
CA LYS A 268 0.39 -25.20 8.18
C LYS A 268 1.24 -26.25 8.92
N LYS A 269 1.43 -26.13 10.24
CA LYS A 269 2.15 -27.12 11.06
C LYS A 269 1.45 -28.48 11.01
N PHE A 270 0.15 -28.54 11.35
CA PHE A 270 -0.58 -29.80 11.34
C PHE A 270 -0.72 -30.39 9.93
N LEU A 271 -0.71 -29.57 8.86
CA LEU A 271 -0.73 -30.06 7.49
C LEU A 271 0.60 -30.73 7.12
N LYS A 272 1.73 -30.16 7.57
CA LYS A 272 3.06 -30.79 7.46
C LYS A 272 3.08 -32.13 8.18
N GLU A 273 2.53 -32.21 9.38
CA GLU A 273 2.48 -33.44 10.17
C GLU A 273 1.56 -34.50 9.54
N ALA A 274 0.36 -34.13 9.08
CA ALA A 274 -0.56 -35.03 8.38
C ALA A 274 0.04 -35.61 7.09
N LEU A 275 0.64 -34.76 6.23
CA LEU A 275 1.25 -35.21 4.97
C LEU A 275 2.52 -36.06 5.16
N MET A 276 3.13 -36.04 6.35
CA MET A 276 4.29 -36.87 6.71
C MET A 276 3.87 -38.19 7.39
N THR A 277 3.00 -38.11 8.39
CA THR A 277 2.64 -39.25 9.26
C THR A 277 1.47 -40.05 8.73
N GLU A 278 0.38 -39.41 8.30
CA GLU A 278 -0.85 -40.08 7.86
C GLU A 278 -0.77 -40.61 6.42
N VAL A 279 0.27 -40.24 5.66
CA VAL A 279 0.51 -40.76 4.31
C VAL A 279 1.39 -42.01 4.31
N ALA A 280 2.41 -42.05 5.16
CA ALA A 280 3.43 -43.11 5.16
C ALA A 280 3.47 -43.98 6.45
N GLY A 281 2.72 -43.61 7.49
CA GLY A 281 2.65 -44.33 8.76
C GLY A 281 1.77 -45.59 8.74
N PRO A 282 1.79 -46.37 9.84
CA PRO A 282 1.05 -47.63 9.96
C PRO A 282 -0.47 -47.45 10.00
N SER A 283 -0.96 -46.26 10.36
CA SER A 283 -2.34 -45.83 10.16
C SER A 283 -2.39 -44.82 9.01
N GLN A 284 -2.96 -45.23 7.87
CA GLN A 284 -3.18 -44.31 6.75
C GLN A 284 -4.38 -43.40 7.06
N GLY A 285 -4.17 -42.09 7.12
CA GLY A 285 -5.26 -41.11 7.27
C GLY A 285 -6.18 -41.11 6.06
N LYS A 286 -7.47 -40.84 6.31
CA LYS A 286 -8.49 -40.94 5.27
C LYS A 286 -8.21 -39.95 4.14
N TYR A 287 -8.30 -40.42 2.91
CA TYR A 287 -7.96 -39.62 1.73
C TYR A 287 -8.86 -38.36 1.58
N ASN A 288 -10.15 -38.46 1.93
CA ASN A 288 -11.04 -37.30 1.97
C ASN A 288 -10.61 -36.27 3.03
N GLU A 289 -10.23 -36.68 4.25
CA GLU A 289 -9.73 -35.76 5.29
C GLU A 289 -8.44 -35.04 4.87
N LEU A 290 -7.48 -35.77 4.30
CA LEU A 290 -6.22 -35.17 3.81
C LEU A 290 -6.46 -34.19 2.64
N LEU A 291 -7.38 -34.50 1.72
CA LEU A 291 -7.72 -33.58 0.62
C LEU A 291 -8.50 -32.35 1.12
N LEU A 292 -9.40 -32.55 2.09
CA LEU A 292 -10.13 -31.49 2.79
C LEU A 292 -9.14 -30.52 3.47
N ALA A 293 -8.12 -31.05 4.16
CA ALA A 293 -7.07 -30.27 4.82
C ALA A 293 -6.24 -29.41 3.85
N VAL A 294 -5.78 -29.97 2.72
CA VAL A 294 -5.02 -29.22 1.71
C VAL A 294 -5.89 -28.12 1.07
N LEU A 295 -7.16 -28.43 0.74
CA LEU A 295 -8.03 -27.47 0.06
C LEU A 295 -8.60 -26.40 1.00
N SER A 296 -8.84 -26.68 2.28
CA SER A 296 -9.18 -25.64 3.27
C SER A 296 -8.02 -24.65 3.42
N MET A 297 -6.79 -25.18 3.46
CA MET A 297 -5.57 -24.37 3.53
C MET A 297 -5.38 -23.53 2.27
N ALA A 298 -5.64 -24.08 1.08
CA ALA A 298 -5.60 -23.34 -0.19
C ALA A 298 -6.63 -22.20 -0.23
N THR A 299 -7.86 -22.48 0.23
CA THR A 299 -8.97 -21.50 0.28
C THR A 299 -8.69 -20.36 1.27
N ALA A 300 -8.17 -20.68 2.46
CA ALA A 300 -7.73 -19.68 3.43
C ALA A 300 -6.57 -18.81 2.87
N SER A 301 -5.64 -19.43 2.13
CA SER A 301 -4.48 -18.75 1.53
C SER A 301 -4.84 -17.86 0.34
N ALA A 302 -5.92 -18.16 -0.40
CA ALA A 302 -6.32 -17.43 -1.61
C ALA A 302 -6.52 -15.91 -1.37
N PHE A 303 -6.91 -15.52 -0.15
CA PHE A 303 -7.21 -14.14 0.21
C PHE A 303 -6.02 -13.31 0.71
N TYR A 304 -4.87 -13.93 1.00
CA TYR A 304 -3.71 -13.27 1.65
C TYR A 304 -2.32 -13.76 1.21
N GLU A 305 -2.16 -15.00 0.71
CA GLU A 305 -0.88 -15.55 0.23
C GLU A 305 -0.99 -16.14 -1.20
N PRO A 306 -1.14 -15.31 -2.25
CA PRO A 306 -1.37 -15.80 -3.63
C PRO A 306 -0.24 -16.66 -4.23
N ARG A 307 0.94 -16.70 -3.61
CA ARG A 307 2.04 -17.60 -4.01
C ARG A 307 1.91 -19.00 -3.41
N ALA A 308 1.34 -19.12 -2.21
CA ALA A 308 1.19 -20.40 -1.52
C ALA A 308 0.13 -21.31 -2.18
N ILE A 309 -0.92 -20.71 -2.75
CA ILE A 309 -2.04 -21.45 -3.36
C ILE A 309 -1.58 -22.43 -4.45
N ARG A 310 -0.55 -22.08 -5.25
CA ARG A 310 -0.04 -22.95 -6.31
C ARG A 310 0.65 -24.21 -5.78
N VAL A 311 1.37 -24.10 -4.66
CA VAL A 311 2.03 -25.25 -4.02
C VAL A 311 0.95 -26.20 -3.49
N LEU A 312 0.00 -25.66 -2.72
CA LEU A 312 -1.12 -26.42 -2.15
C LEU A 312 -2.00 -27.08 -3.24
N LEU A 313 -2.18 -26.44 -4.39
CA LEU A 313 -2.88 -27.06 -5.53
C LEU A 313 -2.08 -28.21 -6.18
N HIS A 314 -0.76 -28.12 -6.26
CA HIS A 314 0.05 -29.25 -6.74
C HIS A 314 0.10 -30.40 -5.72
N ASP A 315 0.10 -30.10 -4.42
CA ASP A 315 -0.04 -31.11 -3.35
C ASP A 315 -1.40 -31.83 -3.43
N ALA A 316 -2.49 -31.06 -3.59
CA ALA A 316 -3.84 -31.58 -3.80
C ALA A 316 -3.92 -32.47 -5.05
N GLU A 317 -3.40 -32.01 -6.19
CA GLU A 317 -3.36 -32.79 -7.44
C GLU A 317 -2.61 -34.11 -7.24
N ARG A 318 -1.43 -34.07 -6.62
CA ARG A 318 -0.60 -35.25 -6.37
C ARG A 318 -1.30 -36.24 -5.44
N LEU A 319 -1.97 -35.75 -4.39
CA LEU A 319 -2.78 -36.58 -3.51
C LEU A 319 -3.98 -37.21 -4.24
N ILE A 320 -4.66 -36.46 -5.11
CA ILE A 320 -5.74 -36.99 -5.96
C ILE A 320 -5.22 -38.06 -6.92
N ARG A 321 -4.09 -37.84 -7.60
CA ARG A 321 -3.49 -38.82 -8.51
C ARG A 321 -3.07 -40.11 -7.81
N LEU A 322 -2.52 -40.01 -6.59
CA LEU A 322 -2.02 -41.15 -5.83
C LEU A 322 -3.12 -41.97 -5.13
N ARG A 323 -4.17 -41.33 -4.60
CA ARG A 323 -5.21 -42.02 -3.79
C ARG A 323 -6.62 -41.97 -4.38
N GLY A 324 -6.98 -40.94 -5.14
CA GLY A 324 -8.35 -40.73 -5.63
C GLY A 324 -8.67 -41.27 -7.02
N ILE A 325 -7.70 -41.31 -7.94
CA ILE A 325 -7.95 -41.86 -9.29
C ILE A 325 -8.33 -43.36 -9.28
N PRO A 326 -7.72 -44.24 -8.43
CA PRO A 326 -8.06 -45.66 -8.39
C PRO A 326 -9.49 -46.00 -7.94
N GLU A 327 -10.22 -45.08 -7.28
CA GLU A 327 -11.57 -45.35 -6.80
C GLU A 327 -12.60 -45.45 -7.95
N PRO A 328 -13.27 -46.61 -8.13
CA PRO A 328 -14.21 -46.82 -9.25
C PRO A 328 -15.54 -46.06 -9.06
N HIS A 329 -15.94 -45.80 -7.81
CA HIS A 329 -17.17 -45.09 -7.46
C HIS A 329 -16.87 -44.08 -6.34
N LYS A 330 -16.80 -42.79 -6.69
CA LYS A 330 -16.53 -41.72 -5.72
C LYS A 330 -17.82 -41.27 -5.01
N SER A 331 -17.70 -40.98 -3.72
CA SER A 331 -18.79 -40.46 -2.88
C SER A 331 -19.28 -39.07 -3.33
N PHE A 332 -20.31 -38.55 -2.67
CA PHE A 332 -20.75 -37.16 -2.85
C PHE A 332 -19.64 -36.18 -2.40
N GLU A 333 -19.15 -36.33 -1.17
CA GLU A 333 -18.06 -35.53 -0.59
C GLU A 333 -16.81 -35.54 -1.46
N LEU A 334 -16.36 -36.72 -1.93
CA LEU A 334 -15.11 -36.79 -2.68
C LEU A 334 -15.23 -36.11 -4.05
N ARG A 335 -16.38 -36.26 -4.73
CA ARG A 335 -16.65 -35.45 -5.94
C ARG A 335 -16.64 -33.96 -5.62
N LEU A 336 -17.24 -33.54 -4.50
CA LEU A 336 -17.33 -32.12 -4.11
C LEU A 336 -15.94 -31.49 -3.97
N LEU A 337 -15.02 -32.20 -3.30
CA LEU A 337 -13.61 -31.80 -3.16
C LEU A 337 -12.87 -31.77 -4.51
N HIS A 338 -13.14 -32.73 -5.41
CA HIS A 338 -12.53 -32.75 -6.74
C HIS A 338 -12.99 -31.54 -7.58
N HIS A 339 -14.29 -31.23 -7.59
CA HIS A 339 -14.82 -30.08 -8.35
C HIS A 339 -14.28 -28.75 -7.79
N MET A 340 -14.16 -28.63 -6.47
CA MET A 340 -13.60 -27.45 -5.80
C MET A 340 -12.11 -27.27 -6.09
N TYR A 341 -11.31 -28.35 -6.05
CA TYR A 341 -9.92 -28.34 -6.52
C TYR A 341 -9.83 -27.79 -7.95
N THR A 342 -10.63 -28.35 -8.87
CA THR A 342 -10.63 -27.94 -10.29
C THR A 342 -11.01 -26.47 -10.45
N HIS A 343 -12.00 -25.98 -9.71
CA HIS A 343 -12.45 -24.60 -9.73
C HIS A 343 -11.35 -23.63 -9.26
N ILE A 344 -10.76 -23.89 -8.09
CA ILE A 344 -9.69 -23.05 -7.51
C ILE A 344 -8.45 -23.08 -8.42
N ARG A 345 -8.10 -24.24 -9.00
CA ARG A 345 -7.02 -24.37 -10.00
C ARG A 345 -7.24 -23.45 -11.20
N ILE A 346 -8.41 -23.54 -11.85
CA ILE A 346 -8.73 -22.75 -13.06
C ILE A 346 -8.58 -21.24 -12.79
N ILE A 347 -9.07 -20.78 -11.63
CA ILE A 347 -9.01 -19.37 -11.25
C ILE A 347 -7.56 -18.93 -10.92
N ALA A 348 -6.78 -19.78 -10.26
CA ALA A 348 -5.36 -19.52 -10.01
C ALA A 348 -4.51 -19.49 -11.31
N GLU A 349 -4.76 -20.40 -12.25
CA GLU A 349 -4.10 -20.41 -13.57
C GLU A 349 -4.44 -19.17 -14.41
N SER A 350 -5.69 -18.68 -14.32
CA SER A 350 -6.15 -17.54 -15.13
C SER A 350 -5.51 -16.20 -14.75
N THR A 351 -5.06 -16.08 -13.49
CA THR A 351 -4.51 -14.87 -12.87
C THR A 351 -2.98 -14.87 -12.79
N CYS A 352 -2.35 -16.06 -12.77
CA CYS A 352 -0.90 -16.23 -12.77
C CYS A 352 -0.29 -16.25 -14.18
N VAL A 353 0.20 -15.10 -14.67
CA VAL A 353 0.89 -15.03 -15.97
C VAL A 353 2.20 -15.85 -15.95
N CYS A 354 2.37 -16.76 -16.91
CA CYS A 354 3.60 -17.55 -17.08
C CYS A 354 4.83 -16.67 -17.37
N SER A 355 5.84 -16.75 -16.50
CA SER A 355 7.18 -16.16 -16.69
C SER A 355 8.25 -17.25 -16.86
N GLU A 356 8.11 -18.07 -17.89
CA GLU A 356 9.16 -18.98 -18.37
C GLU A 356 9.61 -18.54 -19.78
N SER A 357 10.56 -17.62 -19.84
CA SER A 357 11.25 -17.22 -21.08
C SER A 357 12.66 -16.72 -20.77
N ILE A 358 13.61 -17.66 -20.65
CA ILE A 358 15.03 -17.38 -20.43
C ILE A 358 15.73 -17.16 -21.78
N SER A 359 16.74 -16.27 -21.78
CA SER A 359 17.75 -16.04 -22.84
C SER A 359 17.24 -15.75 -24.26
N GLY A 360 17.27 -14.46 -24.63
CA GLY A 360 17.13 -13.95 -26.00
C GLY A 360 18.40 -13.29 -26.57
N GLN A 361 19.58 -13.61 -26.04
CA GLN A 361 20.89 -13.20 -26.59
C GLN A 361 21.92 -14.32 -26.41
N GLY A 362 22.83 -14.47 -27.39
CA GLY A 362 23.87 -15.50 -27.41
C GLY A 362 23.72 -16.47 -28.59
N ILE A 363 24.34 -16.17 -29.73
CA ILE A 363 24.48 -17.13 -30.84
C ILE A 363 25.68 -18.04 -30.51
N GLY A 364 25.43 -19.32 -30.25
CA GLY A 364 26.47 -20.30 -29.96
C GLY A 364 26.00 -21.75 -30.09
N ASN A 365 26.52 -22.45 -31.10
CA ASN A 365 26.51 -23.90 -31.32
C ASN A 365 25.23 -24.70 -31.00
N ARG A 366 24.52 -25.09 -32.08
CA ARG A 366 23.77 -26.36 -32.09
C ARG A 366 24.75 -27.53 -32.02
N GLN A 367 24.57 -28.47 -31.08
CA GLN A 367 24.65 -29.92 -31.33
C GLN A 367 24.21 -30.73 -30.10
N ASN A 368 23.85 -31.99 -30.34
CA ASN A 368 23.63 -33.06 -29.34
C ASN A 368 22.50 -32.84 -28.31
N TYR A 369 21.25 -32.86 -28.79
CA TYR A 369 20.10 -33.33 -28.00
C TYR A 369 19.68 -34.71 -28.51
N GLN A 370 19.92 -35.75 -27.70
CA GLN A 370 19.28 -37.07 -27.79
C GLN A 370 19.49 -37.79 -26.45
N ALA A 371 18.49 -38.55 -25.98
CA ALA A 371 18.45 -39.27 -24.70
C ALA A 371 18.46 -38.42 -23.40
N SER A 372 17.36 -37.72 -23.10
CA SER A 372 17.01 -37.26 -21.72
C SER A 372 15.53 -36.84 -21.56
N GLU A 373 14.58 -37.53 -22.18
CA GLU A 373 13.17 -37.08 -22.22
C GLU A 373 12.37 -37.33 -20.92
N ASP A 374 12.60 -38.44 -20.21
CA ASP A 374 11.68 -38.97 -19.20
C ASP A 374 11.55 -38.18 -17.88
N ILE A 375 12.54 -37.35 -17.51
CA ILE A 375 12.60 -36.71 -16.18
C ILE A 375 11.97 -35.30 -16.18
N SER A 376 11.57 -34.77 -17.34
CA SER A 376 11.06 -33.38 -17.46
C SER A 376 9.55 -33.20 -17.27
N THR A 377 8.82 -34.25 -16.89
CA THR A 377 7.34 -34.32 -17.02
C THR A 377 6.53 -33.69 -15.89
N LEU A 378 7.08 -33.50 -14.69
CA LEU A 378 6.42 -32.79 -13.55
C LEU A 378 6.49 -31.25 -13.70
N ARG A 379 6.15 -30.76 -14.89
CA ARG A 379 6.04 -29.33 -15.22
C ARG A 379 4.68 -28.76 -14.77
N ALA A 380 4.54 -27.44 -14.88
CA ALA A 380 3.28 -26.73 -14.62
C ALA A 380 2.09 -27.31 -15.42
N PHE A 381 0.86 -26.96 -15.03
CA PHE A 381 -0.38 -27.33 -15.72
C PHE A 381 -0.32 -26.98 -17.22
N ARG A 382 0.00 -27.96 -18.08
CA ARG A 382 0.37 -27.75 -19.49
C ARG A 382 -0.46 -28.60 -20.45
N LEU A 383 -0.76 -28.01 -21.59
CA LEU A 383 -1.40 -28.64 -22.73
C LEU A 383 -0.32 -29.33 -23.58
N THR A 384 -0.18 -30.65 -23.46
CA THR A 384 0.79 -31.41 -24.28
C THR A 384 0.36 -31.45 -25.74
N GLU A 385 1.31 -31.60 -26.67
CA GLU A 385 1.01 -31.59 -28.11
C GLU A 385 0.05 -32.71 -28.54
N ASP A 386 0.14 -33.90 -27.95
CA ASP A 386 -0.78 -35.02 -28.20
C ASP A 386 -2.23 -34.75 -27.79
N ARG A 387 -2.46 -33.74 -26.92
CA ARG A 387 -3.79 -33.34 -26.46
C ARG A 387 -4.46 -32.32 -27.37
N LEU A 388 -3.72 -31.71 -28.30
CA LEU A 388 -4.28 -30.83 -29.32
C LEU A 388 -5.21 -31.64 -30.24
N ASN A 389 -6.53 -31.42 -30.09
CA ASN A 389 -7.64 -32.16 -30.72
C ASN A 389 -8.05 -33.50 -30.07
N THR A 390 -7.78 -33.72 -28.78
CA THR A 390 -8.59 -34.69 -28.00
C THR A 390 -10.07 -34.31 -28.07
N HIS A 391 -10.98 -35.29 -28.17
CA HIS A 391 -12.35 -35.11 -28.68
C HIS A 391 -13.12 -33.92 -28.05
N LEU A 392 -13.26 -32.84 -28.81
CA LEU A 392 -13.99 -31.62 -28.45
C LEU A 392 -15.48 -31.66 -28.86
N ASP A 393 -16.14 -32.81 -28.66
CA ASP A 393 -17.56 -33.02 -28.97
C ASP A 393 -18.46 -32.91 -27.71
N PRO A 394 -19.17 -31.78 -27.51
CA PRO A 394 -20.06 -31.58 -26.36
C PRO A 394 -21.39 -32.34 -26.44
N SER A 395 -21.65 -33.12 -27.50
CA SER A 395 -22.86 -33.93 -27.63
C SER A 395 -22.76 -35.29 -26.92
N GLN A 396 -21.54 -35.80 -26.72
CA GLN A 396 -21.28 -37.13 -26.14
C GLN A 396 -21.41 -37.12 -24.61
N GLU A 397 -21.83 -38.24 -24.02
CA GLU A 397 -21.82 -38.43 -22.56
C GLU A 397 -20.48 -39.02 -22.10
N LYS A 398 -19.85 -38.41 -21.10
CA LYS A 398 -18.60 -38.91 -20.50
C LYS A 398 -18.87 -40.23 -19.78
N PRO A 399 -18.16 -41.33 -20.10
CA PRO A 399 -18.22 -42.57 -19.32
C PRO A 399 -17.96 -42.28 -17.85
N ALA A 400 -18.66 -42.98 -16.94
CA ALA A 400 -18.63 -42.63 -15.51
C ALA A 400 -17.20 -42.57 -14.94
N GLN A 401 -16.33 -43.54 -15.28
CA GLN A 401 -14.94 -43.60 -14.87
C GLN A 401 -14.08 -42.41 -15.39
N LEU A 402 -14.46 -41.81 -16.52
CA LEU A 402 -13.80 -40.62 -17.06
C LEU A 402 -14.28 -39.37 -16.31
N GLY A 403 -15.59 -39.16 -16.19
CA GLY A 403 -16.16 -38.02 -15.47
C GLY A 403 -15.75 -37.96 -13.99
N TYR A 404 -15.66 -39.11 -13.31
CA TYR A 404 -15.14 -39.22 -11.95
C TYR A 404 -13.64 -38.87 -11.79
N ASN A 405 -12.89 -38.66 -12.87
CA ASN A 405 -11.42 -38.47 -12.84
C ASN A 405 -10.92 -37.26 -13.66
N ASP A 406 -11.79 -36.54 -14.36
CA ASP A 406 -11.45 -35.41 -15.24
C ASP A 406 -11.20 -34.11 -14.46
N ILE A 407 -10.29 -34.15 -13.48
CA ILE A 407 -10.02 -33.04 -12.53
C ILE A 407 -9.40 -31.79 -13.17
N HIS A 408 -9.04 -31.85 -14.45
CA HIS A 408 -8.56 -30.70 -15.22
C HIS A 408 -9.57 -30.21 -16.27
N LEU A 409 -10.70 -30.93 -16.46
CA LEU A 409 -11.64 -30.73 -17.57
C LEU A 409 -10.92 -30.75 -18.94
N GLU A 410 -10.04 -31.74 -19.08
CA GLU A 410 -9.26 -32.03 -20.30
C GLU A 410 -10.14 -32.65 -21.39
N MET A 411 -11.22 -33.33 -21.01
CA MET A 411 -12.17 -33.95 -21.93
C MET A 411 -13.46 -33.15 -22.01
N THR A 412 -14.06 -33.10 -23.19
CA THR A 412 -15.41 -32.53 -23.38
C THR A 412 -16.47 -33.63 -23.35
N GLY A 413 -17.74 -33.21 -23.36
CA GLY A 413 -18.90 -34.08 -23.20
C GLY A 413 -19.68 -33.74 -21.94
N LYS A 414 -20.90 -34.27 -21.85
CA LYS A 414 -21.80 -34.07 -20.70
C LYS A 414 -21.55 -35.17 -19.66
N TRP A 415 -21.59 -34.83 -18.38
CA TRP A 415 -21.51 -35.82 -17.31
C TRP A 415 -22.67 -35.63 -16.32
N ASN A 416 -23.60 -36.57 -16.31
CA ASN A 416 -24.85 -36.47 -15.54
C ASN A 416 -24.66 -36.62 -14.00
N LYS A 417 -23.43 -36.67 -13.51
CA LYS A 417 -23.07 -36.66 -12.06
C LYS A 417 -22.18 -35.47 -11.66
N THR A 418 -22.08 -34.47 -12.53
CA THR A 418 -21.37 -33.21 -12.27
C THR A 418 -22.08 -32.37 -11.21
N MET A 419 -21.32 -31.59 -10.44
CA MET A 419 -21.87 -30.68 -9.41
C MET A 419 -21.62 -29.19 -9.67
N TYR A 420 -20.94 -28.79 -10.76
CA TYR A 420 -20.78 -27.37 -11.09
C TYR A 420 -22.12 -26.58 -11.16
N PRO A 421 -23.24 -27.12 -11.69
CA PRO A 421 -24.54 -26.44 -11.67
C PRO A 421 -25.06 -26.19 -10.26
N GLU A 422 -24.87 -27.15 -9.35
CA GLU A 422 -25.37 -27.11 -7.97
C GLU A 422 -24.48 -26.27 -7.06
N MET A 423 -23.15 -26.31 -7.24
CA MET A 423 -22.19 -25.54 -6.46
C MET A 423 -22.16 -24.06 -6.89
N TYR A 424 -21.96 -23.81 -8.19
CA TYR A 424 -21.60 -22.48 -8.71
C TYR A 424 -22.67 -21.84 -9.59
N GLY A 425 -23.77 -22.56 -9.88
CA GLY A 425 -24.80 -22.09 -10.81
C GLY A 425 -24.40 -22.13 -12.29
N VAL A 426 -23.31 -22.83 -12.65
CA VAL A 426 -22.80 -22.86 -14.04
C VAL A 426 -22.61 -24.29 -14.55
N PRO A 427 -22.97 -24.60 -15.81
CA PRO A 427 -22.81 -25.94 -16.35
C PRO A 427 -21.34 -26.32 -16.53
N GLU A 428 -21.03 -27.61 -16.38
CA GLU A 428 -19.68 -28.17 -16.60
C GLU A 428 -19.08 -27.70 -17.93
N SER A 429 -19.89 -27.62 -19.01
CA SER A 429 -19.42 -27.17 -20.32
C SER A 429 -18.73 -25.79 -20.28
N LEU A 430 -19.23 -24.83 -19.49
CA LEU A 430 -18.56 -23.53 -19.36
C LEU A 430 -17.27 -23.63 -18.54
N MET A 431 -17.24 -24.46 -17.49
CA MET A 431 -16.02 -24.72 -16.73
C MET A 431 -14.96 -25.44 -17.57
N THR A 432 -15.36 -26.36 -18.45
CA THR A 432 -14.49 -27.03 -19.43
C THR A 432 -13.93 -26.04 -20.44
N TRP A 433 -14.77 -25.23 -21.09
CA TRP A 433 -14.29 -24.22 -22.04
C TRP A 433 -13.38 -23.18 -21.37
N LEU A 434 -13.66 -22.83 -20.12
CA LEU A 434 -12.82 -21.94 -19.32
C LEU A 434 -11.45 -22.57 -19.03
N ALA A 435 -11.40 -23.79 -18.53
CA ALA A 435 -10.16 -24.53 -18.30
C ALA A 435 -9.31 -24.63 -19.57
N GLN A 436 -9.90 -25.13 -20.66
CA GLN A 436 -9.26 -25.28 -21.97
C GLN A 436 -8.71 -23.94 -22.50
N THR A 437 -9.50 -22.86 -22.38
CA THR A 437 -9.11 -21.51 -22.79
C THR A 437 -7.92 -20.97 -21.99
N ILE A 438 -7.90 -21.18 -20.67
CA ILE A 438 -6.81 -20.71 -19.80
C ILE A 438 -5.54 -21.51 -20.05
N SER A 439 -5.62 -22.84 -20.12
CA SER A 439 -4.46 -23.67 -20.44
C SER A 439 -3.90 -23.36 -21.83
N LEU A 440 -4.75 -23.19 -22.85
CA LEU A 440 -4.33 -22.74 -24.19
C LEU A 440 -3.69 -21.35 -24.15
N ALA A 441 -4.29 -20.38 -23.44
CA ALA A 441 -3.75 -19.02 -23.35
C ALA A 441 -2.38 -18.95 -22.66
N ASN A 442 -2.17 -19.77 -21.62
CA ASN A 442 -0.92 -19.83 -20.88
C ASN A 442 0.20 -20.54 -21.66
N ASP A 443 -0.11 -21.65 -22.34
CA ASP A 443 0.86 -22.39 -23.16
C ASP A 443 1.06 -21.78 -24.57
N LYS A 444 0.21 -20.83 -25.01
CA LYS A 444 0.13 -20.31 -26.38
C LYS A 444 1.51 -20.03 -27.00
N LYS A 445 2.36 -19.25 -26.32
CA LYS A 445 3.70 -18.89 -26.83
C LYS A 445 4.60 -20.10 -27.11
N ARG A 446 4.53 -21.13 -26.26
CA ARG A 446 5.29 -22.37 -26.42
C ARG A 446 4.76 -23.15 -27.62
N LEU A 447 3.44 -23.31 -27.70
CA LEU A 447 2.78 -24.03 -28.79
C LEU A 447 2.97 -23.33 -30.14
N GLU A 448 2.95 -21.99 -30.20
CA GLU A 448 3.31 -21.22 -31.40
C GLU A 448 4.79 -21.42 -31.79
N SER A 449 5.71 -21.44 -30.81
CA SER A 449 7.13 -21.69 -31.08
C SER A 449 7.42 -23.10 -31.59
N ILE A 450 6.60 -24.10 -31.24
CA ILE A 450 6.72 -25.49 -31.73
C ILE A 450 5.97 -25.64 -33.08
N ALA A 451 4.83 -24.96 -33.25
CA ALA A 451 4.12 -24.87 -34.53
C ALA A 451 4.94 -24.20 -35.64
N ALA A 452 5.96 -23.42 -35.29
CA ALA A 452 6.93 -22.86 -36.24
C ALA A 452 7.91 -23.91 -36.81
N THR A 453 8.05 -25.08 -36.16
CA THR A 453 8.96 -26.16 -36.58
C THR A 453 8.26 -27.49 -36.88
N ASP A 454 7.08 -27.76 -36.33
CA ASP A 454 6.24 -28.93 -36.65
C ASP A 454 4.88 -28.51 -37.24
N CYS A 455 4.65 -28.93 -38.50
CA CYS A 455 3.41 -28.69 -39.23
C CYS A 455 2.20 -29.47 -38.69
N ARG A 456 2.42 -30.59 -37.99
CA ARG A 456 1.37 -31.35 -37.30
C ARG A 456 0.86 -30.56 -36.11
N VAL A 457 1.77 -30.05 -35.27
CA VAL A 457 1.44 -29.19 -34.12
C VAL A 457 0.78 -27.90 -34.60
N SER A 458 1.28 -27.29 -35.67
CA SER A 458 0.66 -26.10 -36.30
C SER A 458 -0.78 -26.33 -36.74
N ALA A 459 -1.03 -27.40 -37.52
CA ALA A 459 -2.37 -27.76 -37.95
C ALA A 459 -3.27 -28.20 -36.78
N ALA A 460 -2.69 -28.82 -35.74
CA ALA A 460 -3.40 -29.26 -34.55
C ALA A 460 -3.84 -28.08 -33.66
N LEU A 461 -2.95 -27.12 -33.43
CA LEU A 461 -3.20 -25.88 -32.68
C LEU A 461 -4.26 -25.02 -33.38
N ALA A 462 -4.18 -24.88 -34.71
CA ALA A 462 -5.15 -24.12 -35.49
C ALA A 462 -6.56 -24.72 -35.43
N ARG A 463 -6.69 -26.06 -35.56
CA ARG A 463 -7.98 -26.75 -35.40
C ARG A 463 -8.51 -26.67 -33.97
N HIS A 464 -7.68 -26.90 -32.96
CA HIS A 464 -8.08 -26.84 -31.55
C HIS A 464 -8.58 -25.44 -31.17
N THR A 465 -7.83 -24.39 -31.53
CA THR A 465 -8.23 -22.99 -31.31
C THR A 465 -9.56 -22.65 -31.97
N LYS A 466 -9.75 -23.03 -33.24
CA LYS A 466 -11.00 -22.79 -33.98
C LYS A 466 -12.17 -23.58 -33.40
N THR A 467 -11.95 -24.81 -32.93
CA THR A 467 -13.00 -25.63 -32.32
C THR A 467 -13.42 -25.07 -30.96
N LEU A 468 -12.48 -24.57 -30.16
CA LEU A 468 -12.81 -23.82 -28.93
C LEU A 468 -13.59 -22.53 -29.24
N GLU A 469 -13.17 -21.73 -30.24
CA GLU A 469 -13.92 -20.55 -30.68
C GLU A 469 -15.37 -20.91 -31.04
N GLN A 470 -15.56 -21.93 -31.90
CA GLN A 470 -16.88 -22.38 -32.34
C GLN A 470 -17.74 -22.91 -31.18
N ASN A 471 -17.15 -23.65 -30.23
CA ASN A 471 -17.86 -24.21 -29.09
C ASN A 471 -18.21 -23.15 -28.02
N ILE A 472 -17.39 -22.11 -27.86
CA ILE A 472 -17.68 -20.98 -26.97
C ILE A 472 -18.79 -20.11 -27.58
N TRP A 473 -18.77 -19.84 -28.89
CA TRP A 473 -19.81 -19.04 -29.57
C TRP A 473 -21.15 -19.75 -29.71
N SER A 474 -21.16 -21.06 -29.96
CA SER A 474 -22.39 -21.84 -30.09
C SER A 474 -23.01 -22.25 -28.76
N TRP A 475 -22.30 -22.04 -27.63
CA TRP A 475 -22.87 -22.27 -26.31
C TRP A 475 -24.08 -21.36 -26.07
N SER A 476 -25.17 -21.96 -25.63
CA SER A 476 -26.42 -21.30 -25.27
C SER A 476 -27.05 -22.00 -24.06
N PRO A 477 -27.79 -21.27 -23.20
CA PRO A 477 -28.48 -21.86 -22.06
C PRO A 477 -29.59 -22.81 -22.52
N SER A 478 -29.74 -23.94 -21.83
CA SER A 478 -30.77 -24.94 -22.14
C SER A 478 -32.17 -24.42 -21.79
N PRO A 479 -33.20 -24.61 -22.64
CA PRO A 479 -34.57 -24.24 -22.30
C PRO A 479 -35.18 -25.04 -21.13
N ALA A 480 -34.50 -26.09 -20.65
CA ALA A 480 -34.91 -26.86 -19.48
C ALA A 480 -34.45 -26.27 -18.13
N THR A 481 -33.44 -25.38 -18.12
CA THR A 481 -33.07 -24.64 -16.91
C THR A 481 -33.99 -23.43 -16.77
N ARG A 482 -34.80 -23.39 -15.69
CA ARG A 482 -35.73 -22.29 -15.39
C ARG A 482 -35.04 -20.93 -15.54
N ASP A 483 -35.77 -19.99 -16.16
CA ASP A 483 -35.29 -18.77 -16.80
C ASP A 483 -33.99 -18.14 -16.28
N ARG A 484 -33.00 -18.05 -17.19
CA ARG A 484 -31.88 -17.10 -17.17
C ARG A 484 -31.09 -17.02 -15.84
N ASN A 485 -30.42 -18.11 -15.46
CA ASN A 485 -29.34 -18.03 -14.46
C ASN A 485 -28.30 -16.97 -14.90
N PRO A 486 -28.15 -15.83 -14.19
CA PRO A 486 -27.31 -14.74 -14.69
C PRO A 486 -25.82 -15.02 -14.53
N MET A 487 -25.42 -15.92 -13.62
CA MET A 487 -24.01 -16.27 -13.45
C MET A 487 -23.47 -17.07 -14.64
N ALA A 488 -24.26 -18.01 -15.18
CA ALA A 488 -23.89 -18.72 -16.39
C ALA A 488 -23.74 -17.78 -17.60
N LEU A 489 -24.57 -16.74 -17.69
CA LEU A 489 -24.48 -15.71 -18.73
C LEU A 489 -23.25 -14.82 -18.51
N ALA A 490 -23.01 -14.33 -17.29
CA ALA A 490 -21.80 -13.56 -16.96
C ALA A 490 -20.52 -14.34 -17.28
N LEU A 491 -20.43 -15.60 -16.84
CA LEU A 491 -19.29 -16.47 -17.08
C LEU A 491 -19.03 -16.68 -18.58
N HIS A 492 -20.09 -16.83 -19.39
CA HIS A 492 -19.98 -16.94 -20.84
C HIS A 492 -19.45 -15.66 -21.50
N GLN A 493 -19.90 -14.48 -21.07
CA GLN A 493 -19.39 -13.21 -21.59
C GLN A 493 -17.93 -12.94 -21.18
N VAL A 494 -17.55 -13.27 -19.94
CA VAL A 494 -16.15 -13.20 -19.47
C VAL A 494 -15.27 -14.19 -20.23
N LEU A 495 -15.76 -15.39 -20.51
CA LEU A 495 -15.04 -16.40 -21.28
C LEU A 495 -14.77 -15.94 -22.72
N LEU A 496 -15.78 -15.39 -23.41
CA LEU A 496 -15.62 -14.77 -24.74
C LEU A 496 -14.57 -13.64 -24.71
N LEU A 497 -14.64 -12.78 -23.70
CA LEU A 497 -13.70 -11.68 -23.51
C LEU A 497 -12.27 -12.18 -23.25
N TYR A 498 -12.07 -13.12 -22.31
CA TYR A 498 -10.78 -13.71 -22.00
C TYR A 498 -10.19 -14.43 -23.22
N PHE A 499 -11.01 -15.23 -23.93
CA PHE A 499 -10.61 -15.97 -25.13
C PHE A 499 -10.12 -15.01 -26.24
N TYR A 500 -10.94 -14.03 -26.65
CA TYR A 500 -10.51 -13.08 -27.68
C TYR A 500 -9.32 -12.23 -27.25
N ARG A 501 -9.22 -11.90 -25.98
CA ARG A 501 -8.15 -11.05 -25.47
C ARG A 501 -6.82 -11.77 -25.29
N ARG A 502 -6.82 -13.04 -24.88
CA ARG A 502 -5.60 -13.81 -24.58
C ARG A 502 -5.20 -14.77 -25.70
N VAL A 503 -6.16 -15.38 -26.39
CA VAL A 503 -5.89 -16.30 -27.50
C VAL A 503 -5.74 -15.54 -28.82
N TYR A 504 -6.65 -14.61 -29.14
CA TYR A 504 -6.58 -13.82 -30.39
C TYR A 504 -5.92 -12.43 -30.27
N ASN A 505 -5.60 -11.96 -29.05
CA ASN A 505 -5.02 -10.64 -28.81
C ASN A 505 -5.85 -9.47 -29.42
N VAL A 506 -7.18 -9.60 -29.41
CA VAL A 506 -8.09 -8.55 -29.89
C VAL A 506 -7.95 -7.29 -29.03
N ASN A 507 -8.12 -6.12 -29.67
CA ASN A 507 -8.10 -4.83 -28.99
C ASN A 507 -9.33 -4.69 -28.06
N ALA A 508 -9.11 -4.30 -26.80
CA ALA A 508 -10.16 -4.10 -25.80
C ALA A 508 -11.33 -3.22 -26.31
N MET A 509 -11.06 -2.20 -27.14
CA MET A 509 -12.09 -1.34 -27.74
C MET A 509 -13.16 -2.10 -28.55
N ILE A 510 -12.82 -3.27 -29.11
CA ILE A 510 -13.74 -4.13 -29.88
C ILE A 510 -14.58 -5.01 -28.93
N LEU A 511 -14.10 -5.25 -27.70
CA LEU A 511 -14.69 -6.16 -26.72
C LEU A 511 -15.63 -5.48 -25.71
N GLN A 512 -15.86 -4.16 -25.81
CA GLN A 512 -16.63 -3.38 -24.82
C GLN A 512 -18.07 -3.88 -24.63
N GLU A 513 -18.70 -4.43 -25.66
CA GLU A 513 -20.05 -4.99 -25.54
C GLU A 513 -20.09 -6.29 -24.71
N PHE A 514 -18.99 -7.06 -24.66
CA PHE A 514 -18.86 -8.20 -23.74
C PHE A 514 -18.57 -7.74 -22.30
N VAL A 515 -17.77 -6.66 -22.12
CA VAL A 515 -17.57 -5.99 -20.82
C VAL A 515 -18.92 -5.53 -20.26
N ARG A 516 -19.71 -4.81 -21.07
CA ARG A 516 -21.04 -4.28 -20.70
C ARG A 516 -21.99 -5.40 -20.27
N LYS A 517 -22.20 -6.41 -21.13
CA LYS A 517 -23.06 -7.57 -20.81
C LYS A 517 -22.58 -8.34 -19.57
N THR A 518 -21.26 -8.42 -19.34
CA THR A 518 -20.73 -9.01 -18.12
C THR A 518 -21.24 -8.28 -16.88
N PHE A 519 -21.12 -6.95 -16.84
CA PHE A 519 -21.59 -6.16 -15.69
C PHE A 519 -23.13 -6.17 -15.58
N ASP A 520 -23.87 -6.09 -16.69
CA ASP A 520 -25.34 -6.25 -16.69
C ASP A 520 -25.75 -7.54 -15.96
N HIS A 521 -25.07 -8.66 -16.25
CA HIS A 521 -25.37 -9.96 -15.65
C HIS A 521 -24.87 -10.06 -14.20
N LEU A 522 -23.65 -9.62 -13.88
CA LEU A 522 -23.10 -9.67 -12.51
C LEU A 522 -23.86 -8.77 -11.54
N LEU A 523 -24.35 -7.61 -11.98
CA LEU A 523 -25.20 -6.74 -11.17
C LEU A 523 -26.54 -7.43 -10.83
N SER A 524 -27.09 -8.24 -11.74
CA SER A 524 -28.29 -9.04 -11.42
C SER A 524 -28.01 -10.19 -10.45
N CYS A 525 -26.81 -10.81 -10.49
CA CYS A 525 -26.38 -11.79 -9.47
C CYS A 525 -26.29 -11.20 -8.05
N ALA A 526 -26.02 -9.89 -7.91
CA ALA A 526 -25.85 -9.25 -6.61
C ALA A 526 -27.11 -9.27 -5.72
N THR A 527 -28.29 -9.52 -6.30
CA THR A 527 -29.53 -9.71 -5.55
C THR A 527 -29.65 -11.08 -4.87
N GLU A 528 -28.85 -12.07 -5.30
CA GLU A 528 -28.77 -13.42 -4.69
C GLU A 528 -27.65 -13.52 -3.63
N GLY A 529 -27.73 -12.68 -2.59
CA GLY A 529 -27.02 -12.79 -1.30
C GLY A 529 -25.62 -13.44 -1.29
N LEU A 530 -24.58 -12.63 -1.56
CA LEU A 530 -23.16 -12.98 -1.79
C LEU A 530 -22.39 -13.70 -0.64
N TYR A 531 -23.07 -14.24 0.38
CA TYR A 531 -22.44 -14.77 1.60
C TYR A 531 -21.75 -16.14 1.46
N ASP A 532 -21.86 -16.80 0.30
CA ASP A 532 -21.17 -18.06 -0.01
C ASP A 532 -19.78 -17.77 -0.62
N GLN A 533 -18.71 -18.24 0.04
CA GLN A 533 -17.33 -17.92 -0.34
C GLN A 533 -16.95 -18.52 -1.69
N ASP A 534 -17.41 -19.74 -1.99
CA ASP A 534 -17.10 -20.44 -3.23
C ASP A 534 -17.73 -19.75 -4.45
N PHE A 535 -18.94 -19.20 -4.28
CA PHE A 535 -19.59 -18.35 -5.29
C PHE A 535 -18.91 -16.96 -5.40
N ALA A 536 -18.55 -16.35 -4.27
CA ALA A 536 -17.93 -15.02 -4.24
C ALA A 536 -16.58 -14.97 -4.97
N ILE A 537 -15.80 -16.05 -4.97
CA ILE A 537 -14.54 -16.14 -5.74
C ILE A 537 -14.83 -16.06 -7.26
N LEU A 538 -15.83 -16.78 -7.76
CA LEU A 538 -16.21 -16.75 -9.18
C LEU A 538 -16.78 -15.39 -9.63
N VAL A 539 -17.57 -14.74 -8.78
CA VAL A 539 -18.04 -13.35 -9.00
C VAL A 539 -16.85 -12.39 -9.03
N SER A 540 -15.96 -12.45 -8.04
CA SER A 540 -14.76 -11.59 -7.96
C SER A 540 -13.87 -11.72 -9.19
N TRP A 541 -13.64 -12.95 -9.65
CA TRP A 541 -12.89 -13.23 -10.87
C TRP A 541 -13.58 -12.65 -12.12
N SER A 542 -14.90 -12.83 -12.24
CA SER A 542 -15.69 -12.34 -13.37
C SER A 542 -15.65 -10.81 -13.47
N VAL A 543 -15.80 -10.11 -12.33
CA VAL A 543 -15.66 -8.64 -12.27
C VAL A 543 -14.24 -8.22 -12.63
N PHE A 544 -13.21 -8.88 -12.09
CA PHE A 544 -11.80 -8.55 -12.33
C PHE A 544 -11.43 -8.62 -13.82
N ILE A 545 -11.77 -9.72 -14.50
CA ILE A 545 -11.42 -9.92 -15.91
C ILE A 545 -12.12 -8.90 -16.82
N ALA A 546 -13.39 -8.57 -16.58
CA ALA A 546 -14.09 -7.53 -17.34
C ALA A 546 -13.56 -6.11 -17.03
N ALA A 547 -13.25 -5.82 -15.75
CA ALA A 547 -12.70 -4.53 -15.34
C ALA A 547 -11.31 -4.27 -15.96
N CYS A 548 -10.48 -5.30 -16.14
CA CYS A 548 -9.18 -5.18 -16.83
C CYS A 548 -9.28 -4.71 -18.28
N GLU A 549 -10.43 -4.88 -18.93
CA GLU A 549 -10.63 -4.54 -20.35
C GLU A 549 -11.69 -3.44 -20.55
N ALA A 550 -12.20 -2.82 -19.49
CA ALA A 550 -13.10 -1.67 -19.55
C ALA A 550 -12.34 -0.41 -20.03
N ALA A 551 -12.63 0.03 -21.26
CA ALA A 551 -11.91 1.11 -21.94
C ALA A 551 -12.74 2.41 -22.08
N THR A 552 -14.07 2.33 -22.04
CA THR A 552 -14.98 3.50 -22.01
C THR A 552 -15.26 3.95 -20.57
N PRO A 553 -15.35 5.26 -20.27
CA PRO A 553 -15.56 5.77 -18.90
C PRO A 553 -16.78 5.17 -18.18
N GLU A 554 -17.87 4.93 -18.90
CA GLU A 554 -19.13 4.40 -18.39
C GLU A 554 -18.96 2.97 -17.87
N LEU A 555 -18.24 2.14 -18.62
CA LEU A 555 -17.90 0.77 -18.23
C LEU A 555 -16.83 0.70 -17.15
N GLN A 556 -15.97 1.71 -17.04
CA GLN A 556 -15.05 1.84 -15.91
C GLN A 556 -15.78 2.20 -14.62
N GLU A 557 -16.87 2.98 -14.69
CA GLU A 557 -17.69 3.29 -13.52
C GLU A 557 -18.56 2.10 -13.11
N GLU A 558 -19.21 1.41 -14.07
CA GLU A 558 -19.94 0.18 -13.75
C GLU A 558 -19.00 -0.94 -13.26
N ALA A 559 -17.73 -0.96 -13.71
CA ALA A 559 -16.68 -1.80 -13.12
C ALA A 559 -16.37 -1.40 -11.67
N ARG A 560 -16.24 -0.10 -11.34
CA ARG A 560 -16.06 0.36 -9.94
C ARG A 560 -17.25 -0.02 -9.06
N ARG A 561 -18.47 0.05 -9.59
CA ARG A 561 -19.72 -0.34 -8.92
C ARG A 561 -19.82 -1.85 -8.69
N CYS A 562 -19.49 -2.67 -9.68
CA CYS A 562 -19.39 -4.13 -9.49
C CYS A 562 -18.26 -4.49 -8.51
N LEU A 563 -17.13 -3.79 -8.54
CA LEU A 563 -16.03 -3.97 -7.59
C LEU A 563 -16.39 -3.50 -6.17
N SER A 564 -17.23 -2.47 -5.99
CA SER A 564 -17.65 -2.01 -4.66
C SER A 564 -18.66 -2.97 -4.01
N ILE A 565 -19.53 -3.59 -4.80
CA ILE A 565 -20.39 -4.71 -4.39
C ILE A 565 -19.57 -5.93 -3.95
N VAL A 566 -18.47 -6.24 -4.66
CA VAL A 566 -17.51 -7.30 -4.27
C VAL A 566 -16.64 -6.91 -3.05
N LYS A 567 -16.60 -5.63 -2.68
CA LYS A 567 -15.73 -5.08 -1.61
C LYS A 567 -16.47 -4.60 -0.35
N GLU A 568 -17.79 -4.80 -0.24
CA GLU A 568 -18.68 -4.16 0.76
C GLU A 568 -17.98 -3.56 1.99
N GLY A 569 -17.77 -2.23 1.95
CA GLY A 569 -17.25 -1.47 3.07
C GLY A 569 -16.11 -0.50 2.74
N SER A 570 -16.38 0.79 3.00
CA SER A 570 -15.41 1.82 3.44
C SER A 570 -14.70 2.68 2.40
N VAL A 571 -15.08 3.96 2.38
CA VAL A 571 -14.18 5.10 2.13
C VAL A 571 -13.53 5.48 3.46
N PHE A 572 -12.27 5.93 3.43
CA PHE A 572 -11.40 5.99 4.61
C PHE A 572 -11.15 7.39 5.17
N PHE A 573 -11.08 7.45 6.50
CA PHE A 573 -10.37 8.41 7.35
C PHE A 573 -8.96 7.85 7.67
N ALA A 574 -8.02 8.63 8.23
CA ALA A 574 -6.73 8.08 8.67
C ALA A 574 -6.36 8.39 10.14
N SER A 575 -6.65 7.42 11.01
CA SER A 575 -6.11 7.29 12.38
C SER A 575 -5.03 6.21 12.39
N ASP A 576 -4.06 6.23 13.31
CA ASP A 576 -3.01 5.21 13.44
C ASP A 576 -2.16 4.98 12.16
N ASN A 577 -2.00 5.98 11.29
CA ASN A 577 -1.46 5.82 9.92
C ASN A 577 -2.23 4.75 9.08
N LYS A 578 -3.45 4.36 9.47
CA LYS A 578 -4.29 3.32 8.85
C LYS A 578 -5.50 3.94 8.19
N ALA A 579 -5.91 3.36 7.08
CA ALA A 579 -7.18 3.67 6.43
C ALA A 579 -8.33 3.06 7.28
N VAL A 580 -9.13 3.90 7.95
CA VAL A 580 -10.21 3.51 8.89
C VAL A 580 -11.57 3.95 8.34
N PRO A 581 -12.64 3.13 8.42
CA PRO A 581 -13.97 3.50 7.91
C PRO A 581 -14.58 4.64 8.74
N SER A 582 -15.10 5.68 8.07
CA SER A 582 -15.70 6.81 8.81
C SER A 582 -17.16 6.55 9.23
N LYS A 583 -17.48 7.02 10.45
CA LYS A 583 -18.83 7.03 11.04
C LYS A 583 -19.62 8.29 10.70
N ALA A 584 -19.07 9.19 9.87
CA ALA A 584 -19.71 10.45 9.51
C ALA A 584 -21.01 10.22 8.70
N THR A 585 -22.09 10.86 9.14
CA THR A 585 -23.37 10.92 8.42
C THR A 585 -23.40 12.00 7.33
N LYS A 586 -22.36 12.83 7.25
CA LYS A 586 -22.19 13.88 6.24
C LYS A 586 -20.94 13.63 5.42
N TRP A 587 -21.11 13.70 4.10
CA TRP A 587 -20.08 13.46 3.11
C TRP A 587 -19.98 14.67 2.19
N ILE A 588 -18.77 14.93 1.70
CA ILE A 588 -18.43 16.02 0.79
C ILE A 588 -18.06 15.37 -0.54
N ASP A 589 -18.71 15.79 -1.62
CA ASP A 589 -18.40 15.33 -2.98
C ASP A 589 -17.06 15.94 -3.44
N VAL A 590 -16.15 15.08 -3.91
CA VAL A 590 -14.89 15.46 -4.57
C VAL A 590 -15.13 15.37 -6.06
N HIS A 591 -14.99 16.48 -6.79
CA HIS A 591 -15.28 16.58 -8.22
C HIS A 591 -14.00 16.66 -9.05
N ASP A 592 -14.03 16.11 -10.27
CA ASP A 592 -13.06 16.48 -11.31
C ASP A 592 -13.42 17.87 -11.85
N PRO A 593 -12.59 18.92 -11.71
CA PRO A 593 -12.95 20.26 -12.15
C PRO A 593 -13.03 20.43 -13.68
N ALA A 594 -12.55 19.46 -14.47
CA ALA A 594 -12.66 19.46 -15.93
C ALA A 594 -14.03 18.97 -16.41
N THR A 595 -14.66 18.02 -15.74
CA THR A 595 -16.01 17.52 -16.10
C THR A 595 -17.13 17.98 -15.16
N ASN A 596 -16.79 18.40 -13.94
CA ASN A 596 -17.66 18.51 -12.76
C ASN A 596 -18.32 17.18 -12.31
N ASN A 597 -17.88 16.03 -12.83
CA ASN A 597 -18.32 14.73 -12.33
C ASN A 597 -17.75 14.45 -10.93
N VAL A 598 -18.50 13.76 -10.07
CA VAL A 598 -18.01 13.29 -8.77
C VAL A 598 -17.02 12.14 -8.99
N VAL A 599 -15.80 12.31 -8.48
CA VAL A 599 -14.71 11.32 -8.51
C VAL A 599 -14.74 10.42 -7.28
N THR A 600 -14.99 11.00 -6.11
CA THR A 600 -15.04 10.30 -4.82
C THR A 600 -15.78 11.15 -3.78
N ARG A 601 -15.79 10.71 -2.52
CA ARG A 601 -16.32 11.46 -1.37
C ARG A 601 -15.33 11.45 -0.23
N VAL A 602 -15.40 12.45 0.66
CA VAL A 602 -14.72 12.41 1.97
C VAL A 602 -15.67 12.77 3.11
N PRO A 603 -15.44 12.23 4.33
CA PRO A 603 -16.31 12.47 5.47
C PRO A 603 -16.09 13.87 6.07
N GLU A 604 -17.15 14.51 6.55
CA GLU A 604 -17.04 15.59 7.52
C GLU A 604 -16.86 14.96 8.91
N SER A 605 -15.61 14.59 9.24
CA SER A 605 -15.24 13.76 10.42
C SER A 605 -15.97 14.20 11.70
N THR A 606 -16.49 13.22 12.44
CA THR A 606 -17.14 13.39 13.73
C THR A 606 -16.16 13.88 14.80
N ASP A 607 -16.67 14.54 15.84
CA ASP A 607 -15.88 15.00 16.97
C ASP A 607 -15.18 13.83 17.68
N GLU A 608 -15.75 12.63 17.60
CA GLU A 608 -15.20 11.37 18.11
C GLU A 608 -13.97 10.93 17.31
N GLU A 609 -14.05 10.89 15.97
CA GLU A 609 -12.92 10.58 15.09
C GLU A 609 -11.80 11.63 15.18
N LEU A 610 -12.18 12.92 15.28
CA LEU A 610 -11.25 14.02 15.48
C LEU A 610 -10.46 13.87 16.80
N ARG A 611 -11.14 13.50 17.90
CA ARG A 611 -10.49 13.16 19.19
C ARG A 611 -9.70 11.85 19.12
N GLU A 612 -10.10 10.87 18.30
CA GLU A 612 -9.39 9.60 18.12
C GLU A 612 -8.02 9.79 17.46
N ALA A 613 -7.95 10.57 16.36
CA ALA A 613 -6.69 10.87 15.68
C ALA A 613 -5.70 11.66 16.59
N VAL A 614 -6.21 12.55 17.44
CA VAL A 614 -5.37 13.27 18.43
C VAL A 614 -4.86 12.33 19.51
N LYS A 615 -5.71 11.46 20.08
CA LYS A 615 -5.28 10.44 21.05
C LYS A 615 -4.25 9.46 20.47
N SER A 616 -4.39 9.08 19.21
CA SER A 616 -3.40 8.26 18.48
C SER A 616 -2.04 8.97 18.43
N ALA A 617 -2.02 10.26 18.09
CA ALA A 617 -0.80 11.08 18.10
C ALA A 617 -0.20 11.30 19.51
N GLU A 618 -1.03 11.47 20.55
CA GLU A 618 -0.55 11.58 21.94
C GLU A 618 0.04 10.25 22.44
N ALA A 619 -0.56 9.11 22.08
CA ALA A 619 -0.06 7.78 22.45
C ALA A 619 1.24 7.41 21.73
N ALA A 620 1.40 7.80 20.46
CA ALA A 620 2.61 7.58 19.68
C ALA A 620 3.80 8.47 20.11
N PHE A 621 3.50 9.67 20.64
CA PHE A 621 4.52 10.71 20.86
C PHE A 621 5.69 10.32 21.78
N PRO A 622 5.52 9.67 22.94
CA PRO A 622 6.65 9.32 23.82
C PRO A 622 7.69 8.44 23.11
N ALA A 623 7.25 7.32 22.53
CA ALA A 623 8.15 6.41 21.81
C ALA A 623 8.78 7.07 20.56
N TRP A 624 8.06 7.97 19.88
CA TRP A 624 8.58 8.67 18.71
C TRP A 624 9.57 9.79 19.04
N ARG A 625 9.37 10.51 20.16
CA ARG A 625 10.34 11.47 20.72
C ARG A 625 11.66 10.77 21.04
N ASP A 626 11.58 9.63 21.74
CA ASP A 626 12.75 8.90 22.26
C ASP A 626 13.44 8.04 21.18
N THR A 627 12.80 7.81 20.04
CA THR A 627 13.42 7.22 18.84
C THR A 627 14.60 8.07 18.38
N THR A 628 15.77 7.45 18.18
CA THR A 628 17.01 8.19 17.83
C THR A 628 16.87 8.95 16.50
N ILE A 629 17.57 10.10 16.40
CA ILE A 629 17.56 10.94 15.19
C ILE A 629 17.97 10.13 13.95
N LEU A 630 18.96 9.23 14.07
CA LEU A 630 19.39 8.34 12.99
C LEU A 630 18.28 7.36 12.55
N ARG A 631 17.47 6.84 13.49
CA ARG A 631 16.34 5.97 13.13
C ARG A 631 15.21 6.76 12.45
N ARG A 632 14.91 7.97 12.90
CA ARG A 632 13.96 8.88 12.23
C ARG A 632 14.45 9.25 10.82
N GLN A 633 15.75 9.50 10.66
CA GLN A 633 16.40 9.76 9.37
C GLN A 633 16.28 8.59 8.40
N GLN A 634 16.48 7.34 8.84
CA GLN A 634 16.30 6.16 7.99
C GLN A 634 14.85 6.00 7.48
N ILE A 635 13.87 6.29 8.33
CA ILE A 635 12.45 6.29 7.93
C ILE A 635 12.18 7.41 6.90
N MET A 636 12.81 8.58 7.06
CA MET A 636 12.71 9.67 6.07
C MET A 636 13.35 9.32 4.72
N PHE A 637 14.50 8.64 4.70
CA PHE A 637 15.09 8.13 3.45
C PHE A 637 14.16 7.15 2.73
N ASN A 638 13.51 6.24 3.48
CA ASN A 638 12.49 5.35 2.91
C ASN A 638 11.30 6.12 2.32
N TYR A 639 10.82 7.16 3.02
CA TYR A 639 9.70 8.00 2.58
C TYR A 639 10.03 8.79 1.31
N VAL A 640 11.22 9.40 1.25
CA VAL A 640 11.77 10.08 0.06
C VAL A 640 11.83 9.13 -1.15
N ARG A 641 12.30 7.88 -0.95
CA ARG A 641 12.33 6.84 -1.98
C ARG A 641 10.91 6.52 -2.48
N LEU A 642 9.98 6.23 -1.56
CA LEU A 642 8.61 5.86 -1.88
C LEU A 642 7.82 6.97 -2.60
N ILE A 643 8.05 8.24 -2.25
CA ILE A 643 7.46 9.39 -2.97
C ILE A 643 8.00 9.48 -4.40
N ARG A 644 9.30 9.25 -4.62
CA ARG A 644 9.91 9.22 -5.97
C ARG A 644 9.32 8.09 -6.82
N GLU A 645 9.15 6.90 -6.25
CA GLU A 645 8.56 5.74 -6.92
C GLU A 645 7.07 5.94 -7.25
N ASN A 646 6.32 6.63 -6.39
CA ASN A 646 4.90 6.93 -6.57
C ASN A 646 4.63 8.32 -7.20
N TRP A 647 5.64 8.96 -7.79
CA TRP A 647 5.54 10.35 -8.27
C TRP A 647 4.42 10.56 -9.30
N ASP A 648 4.31 9.67 -10.29
CA ASP A 648 3.25 9.69 -11.31
C ASP A 648 1.86 9.34 -10.73
N ARG A 649 1.80 8.53 -9.66
CA ARG A 649 0.55 8.17 -8.95
C ARG A 649 0.00 9.38 -8.18
N LEU A 650 0.88 10.07 -7.44
CA LEU A 650 0.56 11.32 -6.77
C LEU A 650 0.13 12.40 -7.77
N ALA A 651 0.90 12.59 -8.85
CA ALA A 651 0.56 13.56 -9.89
C ALA A 651 -0.79 13.27 -10.57
N ALA A 652 -1.14 12.00 -10.80
CA ALA A 652 -2.44 11.63 -11.37
C ALA A 652 -3.60 11.99 -10.43
N SER A 653 -3.47 11.76 -9.12
CA SER A 653 -4.48 12.16 -8.13
C SER A 653 -4.68 13.68 -8.11
N ILE A 654 -3.59 14.46 -8.12
CA ILE A 654 -3.65 15.93 -8.16
C ILE A 654 -4.30 16.42 -9.47
N THR A 655 -3.94 15.85 -10.63
CA THR A 655 -4.54 16.22 -11.91
C THR A 655 -6.03 15.90 -11.98
N LEU A 656 -6.47 14.79 -11.38
CA LEU A 656 -7.88 14.37 -11.38
C LEU A 656 -8.76 15.22 -10.44
N GLU A 657 -8.29 15.57 -9.25
CA GLU A 657 -9.11 16.25 -8.24
C GLU A 657 -8.91 17.78 -8.25
N GLN A 658 -7.70 18.27 -8.57
CA GLN A 658 -7.38 19.71 -8.60
C GLN A 658 -7.47 20.31 -10.02
N GLY A 659 -7.30 19.50 -11.06
CA GLY A 659 -7.44 19.89 -12.46
C GLY A 659 -6.17 20.43 -13.15
N LYS A 660 -5.10 20.78 -12.42
CA LYS A 660 -3.83 21.22 -13.04
C LYS A 660 -3.24 20.17 -13.98
N THR A 661 -2.47 20.63 -14.97
CA THR A 661 -1.83 19.76 -15.96
C THR A 661 -0.92 18.72 -15.31
N PHE A 662 -0.79 17.53 -15.89
CA PHE A 662 0.07 16.47 -15.36
C PHE A 662 1.57 16.86 -15.29
N ALA A 663 1.99 17.90 -16.00
CA ALA A 663 3.30 18.52 -15.83
C ALA A 663 3.38 19.34 -14.52
N ASP A 664 2.43 20.24 -14.28
CA ASP A 664 2.35 21.03 -13.04
C ASP A 664 2.12 20.14 -11.80
N ALA A 665 1.35 19.05 -11.93
CA ALA A 665 1.14 18.07 -10.86
C ALA A 665 2.42 17.30 -10.49
N ARG A 666 3.30 17.00 -11.45
CA ARG A 666 4.63 16.47 -11.12
C ARG A 666 5.52 17.53 -10.48
N GLY A 667 5.40 18.80 -10.88
CA GLY A 667 6.08 19.93 -10.24
C GLY A 667 5.68 20.13 -8.77
N ASP A 668 4.39 20.01 -8.45
CA ASP A 668 3.82 20.02 -7.10
C ASP A 668 4.51 18.99 -6.18
N VAL A 669 4.44 17.71 -6.58
CA VAL A 669 5.07 16.61 -5.84
C VAL A 669 6.59 16.81 -5.71
N LEU A 670 7.28 17.25 -6.76
CA LEU A 670 8.73 17.49 -6.75
C LEU A 670 9.14 18.58 -5.74
N ARG A 671 8.40 19.69 -5.67
CA ARG A 671 8.69 20.77 -4.71
C ARG A 671 8.38 20.38 -3.26
N GLY A 672 7.46 19.44 -3.04
CA GLY A 672 7.27 18.79 -1.74
C GLY A 672 8.41 17.82 -1.40
N LEU A 673 8.75 16.93 -2.34
CA LEU A 673 9.80 15.93 -2.22
C LEU A 673 11.16 16.56 -1.83
N GLN A 674 11.53 17.69 -2.44
CA GLN A 674 12.76 18.42 -2.10
C GLN A 674 12.82 18.88 -0.62
N VAL A 675 11.68 19.09 0.04
CA VAL A 675 11.62 19.38 1.49
C VAL A 675 11.88 18.13 2.30
N ALA A 676 11.30 16.99 1.91
CA ALA A 676 11.58 15.70 2.56
C ALA A 676 13.05 15.28 2.40
N GLU A 677 13.63 15.48 1.21
CA GLU A 677 15.06 15.27 0.93
C GLU A 677 15.95 16.15 1.82
N THR A 678 15.57 17.42 2.02
CA THR A 678 16.32 18.33 2.90
C THR A 678 16.16 17.97 4.39
N ALA A 679 15.00 17.41 4.78
CA ALA A 679 14.77 16.88 6.12
C ALA A 679 15.66 15.66 6.44
N CYS A 680 16.16 14.91 5.45
CA CYS A 680 17.18 13.89 5.69
C CYS A 680 18.52 14.47 6.20
N GLY A 681 18.78 15.77 6.05
CA GLY A 681 19.97 16.45 6.57
C GLY A 681 19.94 16.77 8.08
N ILE A 682 19.00 16.21 8.83
CA ILE A 682 18.67 16.61 10.22
C ILE A 682 19.81 16.49 11.24
N THR A 683 20.78 15.59 11.04
CA THR A 683 21.80 15.26 12.04
C THR A 683 22.72 16.42 12.40
N THR A 684 23.00 17.32 11.44
CA THR A 684 23.78 18.55 11.65
C THR A 684 22.91 19.77 11.98
N GLN A 685 21.59 19.59 12.08
CA GLN A 685 20.61 20.66 12.26
C GLN A 685 19.92 20.63 13.64
N MET A 686 19.91 19.47 14.30
CA MET A 686 19.38 19.27 15.66
C MET A 686 20.45 19.41 16.76
N THR A 687 21.68 19.78 16.41
CA THR A 687 22.76 20.01 17.37
C THR A 687 22.40 21.12 18.36
N GLY A 688 22.66 20.87 19.64
CA GLY A 688 22.71 21.88 20.68
C GLY A 688 24.11 22.49 20.82
N GLU A 689 24.27 23.33 21.85
CA GLU A 689 25.51 24.01 22.21
C GLU A 689 25.94 23.58 23.62
N VAL A 690 27.24 23.61 23.91
CA VAL A 690 27.82 23.32 25.23
C VAL A 690 28.83 24.41 25.56
N LEU A 691 28.81 24.90 26.80
CA LEU A 691 29.78 25.84 27.33
C LEU A 691 30.10 25.50 28.79
N GLU A 692 31.38 25.40 29.14
CA GLU A 692 31.82 25.41 30.54
C GLU A 692 31.64 26.84 31.10
N VAL A 693 30.82 26.98 32.15
CA VAL A 693 30.38 28.29 32.67
C VAL A 693 30.97 28.62 34.04
N ALA A 694 31.50 27.62 34.73
CA ALA A 694 32.36 27.72 35.91
C ALA A 694 33.14 26.41 36.08
N LYS A 695 34.06 26.37 37.03
CA LYS A 695 34.72 25.13 37.44
C LYS A 695 33.70 24.02 37.73
N ASP A 696 33.94 22.83 37.18
CA ASP A 696 33.14 21.61 37.31
C ASP A 696 31.65 21.76 36.86
N MET A 697 31.32 22.83 36.09
CA MET A 697 29.94 23.17 35.71
C MET A 697 29.79 23.56 34.23
N GLU A 698 29.07 22.73 33.47
CA GLU A 698 28.67 23.04 32.08
C GLU A 698 27.24 23.58 31.99
N THR A 699 26.96 24.33 30.93
CA THR A 699 25.60 24.64 30.46
C THR A 699 25.44 24.16 29.03
N ARG A 700 24.36 23.42 28.78
CA ARG A 700 24.08 22.73 27.51
C ARG A 700 22.67 23.05 27.03
N SER A 701 22.54 23.38 25.74
CA SER A 701 21.24 23.55 25.09
C SER A 701 20.84 22.28 24.32
N TYR A 702 19.53 22.03 24.24
CA TYR A 702 18.91 20.89 23.55
C TYR A 702 17.71 21.36 22.73
N ARG A 703 17.47 20.74 21.57
CA ARG A 703 16.25 20.93 20.77
C ARG A 703 15.30 19.76 20.96
N GLU A 704 14.16 19.99 21.63
CA GLU A 704 13.15 18.97 21.90
C GLU A 704 11.89 19.16 21.03
N PRO A 705 11.21 18.09 20.58
CA PRO A 705 9.90 18.21 19.94
C PRO A 705 8.82 18.66 20.93
N LEU A 706 7.81 19.37 20.41
CA LEU A 706 6.73 19.99 21.18
C LEU A 706 5.66 18.98 21.66
N GLY A 707 5.34 17.98 20.85
CA GLY A 707 4.20 17.08 21.09
C GLY A 707 3.44 16.74 19.82
N VAL A 708 2.11 16.80 19.91
CA VAL A 708 1.22 16.78 18.74
C VAL A 708 1.18 18.16 18.10
N VAL A 709 1.36 18.21 16.78
CA VAL A 709 1.25 19.43 15.97
C VAL A 709 0.26 19.21 14.81
N ALA A 710 -0.26 20.27 14.23
CA ALA A 710 -1.24 20.18 13.16
C ALA A 710 -0.84 20.99 11.90
N ALA A 711 -1.26 20.50 10.74
CA ALA A 711 -1.16 21.20 9.47
C ALA A 711 -2.54 21.29 8.78
N ILE A 712 -2.93 22.48 8.35
CA ILE A 712 -4.16 22.73 7.60
C ILE A 712 -3.74 23.19 6.20
N CYS A 713 -4.04 22.37 5.18
CA CYS A 713 -3.48 22.52 3.85
C CYS A 713 -4.53 23.01 2.82
N PRO A 714 -4.14 23.83 1.83
CA PRO A 714 -5.03 24.35 0.80
C PRO A 714 -5.21 23.34 -0.33
N PHE A 715 -6.21 23.60 -1.18
CA PHE A 715 -6.50 22.79 -2.36
C PHE A 715 -5.37 22.85 -3.40
N ASN A 716 -4.85 24.06 -3.63
CA ASN A 716 -4.10 24.36 -4.85
C ASN A 716 -2.72 23.69 -4.96
N PHE A 717 -2.21 23.05 -3.90
CA PHE A 717 -0.98 22.26 -3.89
C PHE A 717 -1.07 21.09 -2.88
N PRO A 718 -1.86 20.02 -3.18
CA PRO A 718 -2.24 19.03 -2.18
C PRO A 718 -1.19 17.93 -1.95
N ALA A 719 -0.03 17.98 -2.60
CA ALA A 719 1.15 17.20 -2.22
C ALA A 719 2.26 18.07 -1.60
N MET A 720 2.58 19.22 -2.21
CA MET A 720 3.66 20.10 -1.76
C MET A 720 3.44 20.59 -0.33
N ILE A 721 2.25 21.08 0.03
CA ILE A 721 2.02 21.68 1.35
C ILE A 721 1.98 20.65 2.49
N PRO A 722 1.35 19.46 2.34
CA PRO A 722 1.57 18.36 3.29
C PRO A 722 3.05 17.99 3.44
N LEU A 723 3.83 17.98 2.35
CA LEU A 723 5.28 17.74 2.39
C LEU A 723 6.12 18.91 2.92
N TRP A 724 5.56 20.11 3.09
CA TRP A 724 6.19 21.18 3.88
C TRP A 724 6.04 20.96 5.39
N SER A 725 5.08 20.13 5.81
CA SER A 725 4.72 19.93 7.22
C SER A 725 5.14 18.56 7.76
N ILE A 726 4.76 17.46 7.09
CA ILE A 726 5.03 16.09 7.56
C ILE A 726 6.52 15.85 7.81
N PRO A 727 7.47 16.17 6.89
CA PRO A 727 8.88 15.87 7.12
C PRO A 727 9.47 16.67 8.28
N GLY A 728 9.21 17.98 8.34
CA GLY A 728 9.75 18.87 9.37
C GLY A 728 9.23 18.55 10.78
N ALA A 729 7.94 18.21 10.89
CA ALA A 729 7.33 17.82 12.16
C ALA A 729 7.85 16.45 12.64
N THR A 730 7.82 15.44 11.78
CA THR A 730 8.14 14.07 12.19
C THR A 730 9.63 13.84 12.42
N ILE A 731 10.52 14.42 11.61
CA ILE A 731 11.98 14.24 11.78
C ILE A 731 12.50 14.83 13.10
N THR A 732 11.91 15.94 13.54
CA THR A 732 12.23 16.59 14.83
C THR A 732 11.68 15.82 16.03
N GLY A 733 10.79 14.84 15.81
CA GLY A 733 10.23 13.95 16.82
C GLY A 733 8.80 14.28 17.26
N ASN A 734 8.07 15.11 16.52
CA ASN A 734 6.65 15.38 16.77
C ASN A 734 5.75 14.36 16.04
N CYS A 735 4.51 14.22 16.51
CA CYS A 735 3.44 13.54 15.78
C CYS A 735 2.54 14.59 15.12
N ILE A 736 2.04 14.33 13.90
CA ILE A 736 1.31 15.32 13.10
C ILE A 736 -0.12 14.89 12.74
N ILE A 737 -1.04 15.84 12.87
CA ILE A 737 -2.41 15.79 12.34
C ILE A 737 -2.48 16.66 11.08
N VAL A 738 -2.88 16.11 9.94
CA VAL A 738 -3.01 16.87 8.68
C VAL A 738 -4.48 16.95 8.26
N LYS A 739 -4.96 18.18 8.00
CA LYS A 739 -6.29 18.48 7.46
C LYS A 739 -6.12 18.95 6.01
N PRO A 740 -6.06 18.04 5.02
CA PRO A 740 -6.00 18.42 3.61
C PRO A 740 -7.30 19.09 3.17
N SER A 741 -7.25 19.82 2.07
CA SER A 741 -8.45 20.32 1.41
C SER A 741 -9.45 19.20 1.15
N GLU A 742 -10.72 19.47 1.47
CA GLU A 742 -11.85 18.58 1.21
C GLU A 742 -12.21 18.46 -0.28
N ARG A 743 -11.56 19.23 -1.16
CA ARG A 743 -11.82 19.29 -2.61
C ARG A 743 -10.92 18.36 -3.42
N ASP A 744 -9.75 18.04 -2.88
CA ASP A 744 -8.65 17.31 -3.53
C ASP A 744 -7.73 16.61 -2.49
N PRO A 745 -8.29 15.71 -1.66
CA PRO A 745 -7.59 15.07 -0.55
C PRO A 745 -6.73 13.86 -0.96
N GLY A 746 -6.90 13.30 -2.16
CA GLY A 746 -6.35 12.00 -2.56
C GLY A 746 -4.82 11.97 -2.52
N ALA A 747 -4.16 13.07 -2.90
CA ALA A 747 -2.70 13.19 -2.82
C ALA A 747 -2.18 13.09 -1.36
N ALA A 748 -2.88 13.71 -0.40
CA ALA A 748 -2.51 13.65 1.01
C ALA A 748 -2.77 12.25 1.62
N LEU A 749 -3.80 11.55 1.16
CA LEU A 749 -4.08 10.16 1.55
C LEU A 749 -3.00 9.19 1.03
N ILE A 750 -2.55 9.35 -0.22
CA ILE A 750 -1.42 8.58 -0.76
C ILE A 750 -0.15 8.89 0.05
N LEU A 751 0.11 10.14 0.42
CA LEU A 751 1.26 10.48 1.26
C LEU A 751 1.22 9.80 2.65
N ALA A 752 0.04 9.65 3.26
CA ALA A 752 -0.11 8.89 4.52
C ALA A 752 0.12 7.38 4.34
N GLU A 753 -0.34 6.80 3.23
CA GLU A 753 -0.06 5.41 2.85
C GLU A 753 1.46 5.16 2.72
N LEU A 754 2.16 6.03 1.98
CA LEU A 754 3.61 5.95 1.79
C LEU A 754 4.41 6.24 3.07
N ALA A 755 3.88 7.06 3.98
CA ALA A 755 4.47 7.26 5.30
C ALA A 755 4.41 5.96 6.14
N LYS A 756 3.28 5.26 6.10
CA LYS A 756 3.15 3.96 6.76
C LYS A 756 4.14 2.94 6.17
N GLU A 757 4.22 2.85 4.84
CA GLU A 757 5.14 1.94 4.15
C GLU A 757 6.62 2.29 4.41
N ALA A 758 6.96 3.57 4.58
CA ALA A 758 8.30 4.01 4.97
C ALA A 758 8.76 3.51 6.35
N GLY A 759 7.80 3.13 7.21
CA GLY A 759 8.03 2.66 8.57
C GLY A 759 7.84 3.72 9.65
N PHE A 760 7.05 4.79 9.40
CA PHE A 760 6.58 5.66 10.48
C PHE A 760 5.66 4.87 11.44
N PRO A 761 5.89 4.89 12.77
CA PRO A 761 5.01 4.24 13.72
C PRO A 761 3.57 4.74 13.63
N ASP A 762 2.61 3.82 13.82
CA ASP A 762 1.18 4.13 13.86
C ASP A 762 0.91 5.33 14.80
N GLY A 763 0.16 6.32 14.31
CA GLY A 763 -0.21 7.53 15.06
C GLY A 763 0.76 8.70 14.90
N VAL A 764 1.92 8.51 14.27
CA VAL A 764 2.85 9.61 13.97
C VAL A 764 2.35 10.53 12.83
N VAL A 765 1.54 10.03 11.89
CA VAL A 765 0.98 10.80 10.76
C VAL A 765 -0.50 10.44 10.54
N ASN A 766 -1.40 11.32 10.99
CA ASN A 766 -2.85 11.12 10.89
C ASN A 766 -3.48 12.13 9.90
N ILE A 767 -4.51 11.70 9.16
CA ILE A 767 -5.26 12.55 8.22
C ILE A 767 -6.70 12.68 8.70
N ILE A 768 -7.16 13.92 8.87
CA ILE A 768 -8.53 14.24 9.26
C ILE A 768 -9.24 15.04 8.15
N HIS A 769 -10.49 14.70 7.85
CA HIS A 769 -11.30 15.34 6.81
C HIS A 769 -12.40 16.23 7.42
N GLY A 770 -13.01 17.07 6.59
CA GLY A 770 -14.05 18.02 7.00
C GLY A 770 -13.63 19.48 6.85
N THR A 771 -14.57 20.38 7.11
CA THR A 771 -14.51 21.81 6.74
C THR A 771 -14.20 22.68 7.97
N HIS A 772 -15.06 23.65 8.29
CA HIS A 772 -14.88 24.58 9.41
C HIS A 772 -14.92 23.90 10.78
N ARG A 773 -15.61 22.75 10.93
CA ARG A 773 -15.64 22.01 12.20
C ARG A 773 -14.29 21.37 12.50
N ALA A 774 -13.74 20.61 11.56
CA ALA A 774 -12.41 20.00 11.67
C ALA A 774 -11.32 21.07 11.91
N VAL A 775 -11.41 22.23 11.25
CA VAL A 775 -10.54 23.37 11.53
C VAL A 775 -10.71 23.88 12.96
N ASN A 776 -11.93 24.21 13.42
CA ASN A 776 -12.14 24.73 14.77
C ASN A 776 -11.61 23.78 15.86
N PHE A 777 -11.84 22.47 15.70
CA PHE A 777 -11.29 21.45 16.59
C PHE A 777 -9.76 21.55 16.73
N ILE A 778 -9.02 21.66 15.61
CA ILE A 778 -7.55 21.85 15.63
C ILE A 778 -7.12 23.11 16.40
N LEU A 779 -7.90 24.19 16.30
CA LEU A 779 -7.59 25.46 16.94
C LEU A 779 -7.89 25.45 18.45
N ASP A 780 -8.83 24.63 18.90
CA ASP A 780 -9.29 24.56 20.28
C ASP A 780 -8.61 23.44 21.09
N GLU A 781 -8.39 22.26 20.51
CA GLU A 781 -7.92 21.04 21.18
C GLU A 781 -6.58 21.23 21.94
N PRO A 782 -6.56 21.23 23.29
CA PRO A 782 -5.37 21.51 24.10
C PRO A 782 -4.16 20.59 23.86
N ALA A 783 -4.35 19.37 23.35
CA ALA A 783 -3.25 18.46 22.98
C ALA A 783 -2.34 19.05 21.89
N ILE A 784 -2.91 19.75 20.91
CA ILE A 784 -2.19 20.30 19.76
C ILE A 784 -1.40 21.56 20.18
N LYS A 785 -0.07 21.54 20.02
CA LYS A 785 0.84 22.59 20.51
C LYS A 785 1.23 23.63 19.45
N ALA A 786 1.16 23.26 18.16
CA ALA A 786 1.47 24.15 17.05
C ALA A 786 0.55 23.89 15.84
N VAL A 787 0.23 24.94 15.09
CA VAL A 787 -0.62 24.90 13.88
C VAL A 787 0.11 25.55 12.70
N SER A 788 0.29 24.79 11.63
CA SER A 788 0.83 25.24 10.34
C SER A 788 -0.31 25.42 9.34
N PHE A 789 -0.56 26.64 8.85
CA PHE A 789 -1.62 26.94 7.88
C PHE A 789 -1.07 27.55 6.59
N VAL A 790 -1.65 27.17 5.46
CA VAL A 790 -1.49 27.87 4.17
C VAL A 790 -2.86 28.02 3.52
N GLY A 791 -3.25 29.23 3.13
CA GLY A 791 -4.51 29.49 2.44
C GLY A 791 -4.95 30.95 2.47
N GLY A 792 -6.20 31.23 2.08
CA GLY A 792 -6.70 32.59 1.91
C GLY A 792 -6.82 33.41 3.21
N ASN A 793 -6.55 34.71 3.10
CA ASN A 793 -6.50 35.71 4.20
C ASN A 793 -7.52 35.48 5.31
N LYS A 794 -8.83 35.52 5.00
CA LYS A 794 -9.92 35.45 5.99
C LYS A 794 -9.89 34.18 6.85
N ALA A 795 -9.43 33.05 6.29
CA ALA A 795 -9.29 31.80 7.04
C ALA A 795 -8.03 31.82 7.91
N GLY A 796 -6.91 32.32 7.37
CA GLY A 796 -5.64 32.35 8.08
C GLY A 796 -5.55 33.40 9.19
N GLU A 797 -6.15 34.59 9.01
CA GLU A 797 -6.32 35.60 10.08
C GLU A 797 -7.12 34.98 11.25
N TYR A 798 -8.25 34.33 10.96
CA TYR A 798 -9.07 33.63 11.96
C TYR A 798 -8.32 32.49 12.68
N ILE A 799 -7.63 31.64 11.92
CA ILE A 799 -6.80 30.55 12.44
C ILE A 799 -5.70 31.09 13.36
N TYR A 800 -4.99 32.13 12.91
CA TYR A 800 -3.92 32.77 13.67
C TYR A 800 -4.42 33.35 14.98
N THR A 801 -5.48 34.17 14.96
CA THR A 801 -6.04 34.77 16.18
C THR A 801 -6.55 33.70 17.15
N ARG A 802 -7.32 32.72 16.69
CA ARG A 802 -7.94 31.71 17.58
C ARG A 802 -6.93 30.75 18.18
N ALA A 803 -6.03 30.17 17.39
CA ALA A 803 -5.03 29.25 17.94
C ALA A 803 -3.98 29.95 18.81
N SER A 804 -3.60 31.20 18.49
CA SER A 804 -2.71 31.99 19.36
C SER A 804 -3.37 32.37 20.69
N ALA A 805 -4.67 32.70 20.68
CA ALA A 805 -5.44 32.93 21.92
C ALA A 805 -5.53 31.65 22.78
N ASN A 806 -5.60 30.47 22.16
CA ASN A 806 -5.51 29.16 22.81
C ASN A 806 -4.05 28.72 23.10
N GLY A 807 -3.08 29.65 23.11
CA GLY A 807 -1.69 29.42 23.53
C GLY A 807 -0.82 28.59 22.56
N LYS A 808 -1.29 28.30 21.35
CA LYS A 808 -0.57 27.48 20.37
C LYS A 808 0.42 28.34 19.59
N ARG A 809 1.53 27.75 19.15
CA ARG A 809 2.38 28.37 18.11
C ARG A 809 1.63 28.33 16.77
N VAL A 810 1.63 29.42 16.01
CA VAL A 810 1.00 29.45 14.68
C VAL A 810 1.93 30.05 13.66
N GLN A 811 2.11 29.36 12.53
CA GLN A 811 2.61 29.93 11.28
C GLN A 811 1.48 29.87 10.26
N ALA A 812 1.12 31.00 9.66
CA ALA A 812 0.01 31.10 8.70
C ALA A 812 0.47 31.86 7.46
N ASN A 813 0.65 31.15 6.34
CA ASN A 813 0.84 31.78 5.04
C ASN A 813 -0.52 32.18 4.48
N LEU A 814 -0.67 33.44 4.14
CA LEU A 814 -1.94 34.06 3.78
C LEU A 814 -2.02 34.29 2.26
N GLY A 815 -2.98 35.11 1.83
CA GLY A 815 -3.14 35.50 0.43
C GLY A 815 -2.05 36.46 -0.04
N ALA A 816 -1.95 36.60 -1.36
CA ALA A 816 -0.92 37.38 -2.02
C ALA A 816 -1.45 38.35 -3.08
N LYS A 817 -0.64 39.36 -3.35
CA LYS A 817 -0.63 40.09 -4.61
C LYS A 817 0.84 40.21 -5.02
N ASN A 818 1.24 39.46 -6.04
CA ASN A 818 2.62 39.43 -6.48
C ASN A 818 2.76 40.26 -7.76
N HIS A 819 3.86 41.01 -7.85
CA HIS A 819 4.12 41.96 -8.93
C HIS A 819 5.46 41.67 -9.61
N ALA A 820 5.54 41.88 -10.92
CA ALA A 820 6.80 42.05 -11.63
C ALA A 820 6.98 43.52 -12.04
N VAL A 821 8.15 44.10 -11.80
CA VAL A 821 8.60 45.33 -12.45
C VAL A 821 9.39 44.95 -13.71
N VAL A 822 9.08 45.58 -14.84
CA VAL A 822 9.81 45.39 -16.10
C VAL A 822 10.51 46.69 -16.48
N LEU A 823 11.84 46.64 -16.52
CA LEU A 823 12.66 47.76 -17.00
C LEU A 823 13.06 47.55 -18.47
N HIS A 824 13.23 48.67 -19.18
CA HIS A 824 13.56 48.72 -20.61
C HIS A 824 14.81 47.93 -21.00
N ASP A 825 15.78 47.81 -20.09
CA ASP A 825 17.06 47.14 -20.32
C ASP A 825 16.99 45.61 -20.18
N SER A 826 15.83 45.04 -19.80
CA SER A 826 15.63 43.60 -19.66
C SER A 826 15.55 42.87 -21.01
N ASN A 827 15.83 41.56 -21.03
CA ASN A 827 15.57 40.76 -22.23
C ASN A 827 14.06 40.60 -22.45
N LYS A 828 13.50 41.41 -23.34
CA LYS A 828 12.09 41.39 -23.75
C LYS A 828 11.52 39.99 -23.97
N ASN A 829 12.21 39.11 -24.69
CA ASN A 829 11.66 37.78 -25.04
C ASN A 829 11.55 36.87 -23.82
N ASP A 830 12.61 36.82 -23.00
CA ASP A 830 12.66 35.98 -21.80
C ASP A 830 11.68 36.51 -20.74
N THR A 831 11.67 37.83 -20.53
CA THR A 831 10.73 38.52 -19.62
C THR A 831 9.28 38.23 -19.98
N LEU A 832 8.88 38.37 -21.25
CA LEU A 832 7.50 38.13 -21.67
C LEU A 832 7.09 36.65 -21.57
N ASN A 833 8.00 35.71 -21.85
CA ASN A 833 7.77 34.28 -21.61
C ASN A 833 7.62 33.97 -20.11
N ALA A 834 8.51 34.52 -19.29
CA ALA A 834 8.53 34.34 -17.83
C ALA A 834 7.24 34.86 -17.18
N ILE A 835 6.75 36.04 -17.60
CA ILE A 835 5.49 36.61 -17.12
C ILE A 835 4.30 35.72 -17.50
N ALA A 836 4.21 35.27 -18.76
CA ALA A 836 3.10 34.43 -19.22
C ALA A 836 3.02 33.10 -18.45
N GLY A 837 4.15 32.39 -18.30
CA GLY A 837 4.19 31.13 -17.54
C GLY A 837 3.85 31.31 -16.05
N ALA A 838 4.24 32.44 -15.46
CA ALA A 838 4.02 32.72 -14.04
C ALA A 838 2.62 33.26 -13.69
N ALA A 839 1.95 33.92 -14.64
CA ALA A 839 0.58 34.40 -14.47
C ALA A 839 -0.47 33.30 -14.71
N PHE A 840 -0.26 32.45 -15.73
CA PHE A 840 -1.30 31.52 -16.22
C PHE A 840 -1.09 30.05 -15.81
N GLY A 841 0.13 29.64 -15.44
CA GLY A 841 0.41 28.26 -15.01
C GLY A 841 -0.45 27.83 -13.81
N ALA A 842 -0.85 26.54 -13.76
CA ALA A 842 -1.86 25.99 -12.85
C ALA A 842 -3.18 26.81 -12.81
N ALA A 843 -3.56 27.39 -13.94
CA ALA A 843 -4.67 28.34 -14.07
C ALA A 843 -4.58 29.53 -13.09
N GLY A 844 -3.36 30.01 -12.80
CA GLY A 844 -3.10 31.12 -11.86
C GLY A 844 -3.44 30.82 -10.40
N GLN A 845 -3.79 29.58 -10.04
CA GLN A 845 -4.14 29.15 -8.68
C GLN A 845 -2.87 28.90 -7.85
N ARG A 846 -1.97 29.88 -7.75
CA ARG A 846 -0.71 29.78 -7.00
C ARG A 846 -0.61 30.98 -6.06
N CYS A 847 -0.25 30.78 -4.79
CA CYS A 847 0.05 31.89 -3.87
C CYS A 847 1.22 32.76 -4.36
N MET A 848 2.09 32.21 -5.20
CA MET A 848 3.18 32.90 -5.90
C MET A 848 2.83 33.31 -7.34
N ALA A 849 1.57 33.15 -7.80
CA ALA A 849 1.17 33.51 -9.16
C ALA A 849 1.46 35.00 -9.41
N LEU A 850 2.00 35.30 -10.59
CA LEU A 850 2.37 36.65 -10.97
C LEU A 850 1.13 37.43 -11.44
N SER A 851 0.28 37.80 -10.48
CA SER A 851 -1.02 38.45 -10.73
C SER A 851 -0.93 39.84 -11.35
N THR A 852 0.21 40.51 -11.20
CA THR A 852 0.40 41.90 -11.64
C THR A 852 1.75 42.06 -12.35
N VAL A 853 1.79 42.85 -13.42
CA VAL A 853 3.01 43.39 -14.01
C VAL A 853 2.94 44.91 -14.08
N ILE A 854 4.05 45.57 -13.75
CA ILE A 854 4.27 47.01 -13.89
C ILE A 854 5.26 47.20 -15.05
N LEU A 855 4.81 47.85 -16.11
CA LEU A 855 5.61 48.23 -17.26
C LEU A 855 6.14 49.64 -17.05
N THR A 856 7.44 49.74 -16.73
CA THR A 856 8.10 51.01 -16.42
C THR A 856 8.66 51.66 -17.68
N GLY A 857 8.21 52.88 -17.97
CA GLY A 857 8.59 53.67 -19.14
C GLY A 857 7.96 53.21 -20.45
N LYS A 858 7.81 54.14 -21.40
CA LYS A 858 7.04 53.97 -22.65
C LYS A 858 7.52 52.82 -23.55
N GLU A 859 8.80 52.45 -23.46
CA GLU A 859 9.35 51.34 -24.23
C GLU A 859 8.77 49.99 -23.78
N THR A 860 8.69 49.72 -22.47
CA THR A 860 8.15 48.46 -21.95
C THR A 860 6.62 48.41 -22.05
N GLN A 861 5.96 49.56 -21.91
CA GLN A 861 4.51 49.70 -22.14
C GLN A 861 4.13 49.25 -23.56
N ALA A 862 4.97 49.53 -24.55
CA ALA A 862 4.79 49.07 -25.93
C ALA A 862 4.95 47.55 -26.14
N TRP A 863 5.34 46.77 -25.12
CA TRP A 863 5.47 45.31 -25.20
C TRP A 863 4.15 44.57 -24.87
N LEU A 864 3.12 45.27 -24.41
CA LEU A 864 1.80 44.70 -24.07
C LEU A 864 1.17 43.86 -25.21
N PRO A 865 1.22 44.24 -26.51
CA PRO A 865 0.68 43.40 -27.59
C PRO A 865 1.37 42.04 -27.70
N ASP A 866 2.69 41.99 -27.49
CA ASP A 866 3.47 40.75 -27.52
C ASP A 866 3.18 39.85 -26.31
N LEU A 867 2.90 40.47 -25.14
CA LEU A 867 2.45 39.75 -23.94
C LEU A 867 1.08 39.10 -24.16
N VAL A 868 0.14 39.85 -24.75
CA VAL A 868 -1.20 39.36 -25.12
C VAL A 868 -1.11 38.25 -26.18
N ALA A 869 -0.22 38.37 -27.16
CA ALA A 869 0.01 37.33 -28.16
C ALA A 869 0.50 36.01 -27.54
N ARG A 870 1.43 36.07 -26.57
CA ARG A 870 1.89 34.88 -25.83
C ARG A 870 0.79 34.29 -24.95
N ALA A 871 0.06 35.12 -24.20
CA ALA A 871 -1.06 34.67 -23.38
C ALA A 871 -2.15 33.96 -24.20
N LYS A 872 -2.47 34.48 -25.39
CA LYS A 872 -3.44 33.92 -26.33
C LYS A 872 -2.97 32.62 -27.02
N ALA A 873 -1.67 32.35 -27.03
CA ALA A 873 -1.11 31.13 -27.61
C ALA A 873 -1.17 29.91 -26.68
N LEU A 874 -1.45 30.10 -25.40
CA LEU A 874 -1.54 29.03 -24.40
C LEU A 874 -2.80 28.17 -24.62
N LYS A 875 -2.64 26.86 -24.52
CA LYS A 875 -3.71 25.87 -24.68
C LYS A 875 -4.42 25.60 -23.35
N VAL A 876 -5.74 25.78 -23.37
CA VAL A 876 -6.63 25.54 -22.22
C VAL A 876 -7.42 24.27 -22.48
N ASP A 877 -7.13 23.19 -21.77
CA ASP A 877 -7.83 21.90 -21.92
C ASP A 877 -7.75 21.07 -20.62
N GLY A 878 -8.37 19.89 -20.58
CA GLY A 878 -8.32 19.01 -19.40
C GLY A 878 -6.89 18.64 -18.97
N GLY A 879 -6.63 18.52 -17.66
CA GLY A 879 -5.26 18.38 -17.14
C GLY A 879 -4.47 17.13 -17.55
N PHE A 880 -5.15 16.12 -18.09
CA PHE A 880 -4.54 14.91 -18.69
C PHE A 880 -4.28 15.01 -20.19
N GLU A 881 -4.71 16.08 -20.87
CA GLU A 881 -4.57 16.26 -22.32
C GLU A 881 -3.13 16.61 -22.74
N GLU A 882 -2.69 16.03 -23.85
CA GLU A 882 -1.31 16.17 -24.30
C GLU A 882 -1.03 17.57 -24.85
N GLY A 883 -0.15 18.29 -24.15
CA GLY A 883 0.22 19.66 -24.51
C GLY A 883 -0.81 20.73 -24.10
N ALA A 884 -1.66 20.47 -23.11
CA ALA A 884 -2.38 21.53 -22.40
C ALA A 884 -1.38 22.35 -21.54
N ASP A 885 -1.47 23.69 -21.61
CA ASP A 885 -0.61 24.60 -20.83
C ASP A 885 -1.25 24.98 -19.48
N LEU A 886 -2.59 25.06 -19.43
CA LEU A 886 -3.36 25.24 -18.20
C LEU A 886 -4.68 24.47 -18.21
N GLY A 887 -5.09 24.02 -17.03
CA GLY A 887 -6.34 23.32 -16.77
C GLY A 887 -7.50 24.23 -16.31
N PRO A 888 -8.59 23.65 -15.79
CA PRO A 888 -9.68 24.39 -15.14
C PRO A 888 -9.27 24.98 -13.78
N VAL A 889 -10.14 25.83 -13.21
CA VAL A 889 -10.07 26.22 -11.79
C VAL A 889 -10.90 25.28 -10.91
N ILE A 890 -10.58 25.19 -9.62
CA ILE A 890 -11.02 24.10 -8.72
C ILE A 890 -12.54 23.87 -8.62
N SER A 891 -13.38 24.89 -8.83
CA SER A 891 -14.83 24.78 -8.56
C SER A 891 -15.65 25.85 -9.30
N PRO A 892 -16.97 25.64 -9.48
CA PRO A 892 -17.86 26.61 -10.11
C PRO A 892 -17.86 27.97 -9.40
N GLU A 893 -17.77 28.01 -8.08
CA GLU A 893 -17.73 29.27 -7.30
C GLU A 893 -16.41 30.00 -7.53
N SER A 894 -15.31 29.26 -7.69
CA SER A 894 -14.01 29.85 -8.05
C SER A 894 -14.07 30.50 -9.43
N LYS A 895 -14.65 29.81 -10.42
CA LYS A 895 -14.88 30.36 -11.77
C LYS A 895 -15.74 31.63 -11.70
N ALA A 896 -16.91 31.56 -11.07
CA ALA A 896 -17.82 32.69 -10.94
C ALA A 896 -17.17 33.91 -10.24
N ARG A 897 -16.35 33.68 -9.21
CA ARG A 897 -15.60 34.75 -8.52
C ARG A 897 -14.56 35.41 -9.43
N ILE A 898 -13.84 34.62 -10.23
CA ILE A 898 -12.85 35.14 -11.20
C ILE A 898 -13.56 35.96 -12.28
N GLU A 899 -14.62 35.42 -12.90
CA GLU A 899 -15.38 36.11 -13.95
C GLU A 899 -16.01 37.41 -13.43
N ALA A 900 -16.46 37.46 -12.17
CA ALA A 900 -16.95 38.67 -11.51
C ALA A 900 -15.85 39.71 -11.23
N LEU A 901 -14.61 39.31 -10.92
CA LEU A 901 -13.48 40.23 -10.72
C LEU A 901 -12.92 40.78 -12.05
N ILE A 902 -13.04 40.02 -13.14
CA ILE A 902 -12.78 40.53 -14.50
C ILE A 902 -13.85 41.57 -14.87
N ALA A 903 -15.13 41.28 -14.59
CA ALA A 903 -16.23 42.22 -14.85
C ALA A 903 -16.16 43.50 -14.00
N SER A 904 -15.71 43.43 -12.74
CA SER A 904 -15.56 44.65 -11.92
C SER A 904 -14.43 45.54 -12.44
N ALA A 905 -13.33 44.97 -12.93
CA ALA A 905 -12.25 45.75 -13.55
C ALA A 905 -12.74 46.58 -14.75
N GLU A 906 -13.57 45.97 -15.59
CA GLU A 906 -14.19 46.60 -16.76
C GLU A 906 -15.16 47.72 -16.34
N ALA A 907 -16.00 47.49 -15.33
CA ALA A 907 -16.90 48.49 -14.76
C ALA A 907 -16.18 49.65 -14.04
N GLU A 908 -14.99 49.39 -13.48
CA GLU A 908 -14.13 50.37 -12.82
C GLU A 908 -13.23 51.16 -13.80
N GLY A 909 -13.30 50.86 -15.11
CA GLY A 909 -12.62 51.61 -16.18
C GLY A 909 -11.28 51.04 -16.64
N ALA A 910 -10.89 49.84 -16.22
CA ALA A 910 -9.77 49.11 -16.83
C ALA A 910 -10.19 48.44 -18.15
N ARG A 911 -9.22 48.11 -19.02
CA ARG A 911 -9.47 47.52 -20.33
C ARG A 911 -9.12 46.03 -20.33
N VAL A 912 -10.11 45.15 -20.52
CA VAL A 912 -9.86 43.72 -20.77
C VAL A 912 -9.33 43.57 -22.20
N VAL A 913 -8.01 43.44 -22.36
CA VAL A 913 -7.32 43.38 -23.67
C VAL A 913 -7.15 41.95 -24.19
N LEU A 914 -7.32 40.96 -23.30
CA LEU A 914 -7.59 39.57 -23.64
C LEU A 914 -8.63 39.07 -22.64
N ASP A 915 -9.77 38.57 -23.12
CA ASP A 915 -10.86 38.08 -22.27
C ASP A 915 -10.95 36.55 -22.33
N GLY A 916 -10.85 35.90 -21.17
CA GLY A 916 -10.98 34.46 -21.01
C GLY A 916 -12.26 33.99 -20.32
N ARG A 917 -13.21 34.90 -20.03
CA ARG A 917 -14.55 34.57 -19.51
C ARG A 917 -15.29 33.67 -20.48
N ASN A 918 -16.20 32.83 -19.97
CA ASN A 918 -17.07 31.92 -20.74
C ASN A 918 -16.36 30.86 -21.60
N TYR A 919 -15.03 30.71 -21.50
CA TYR A 919 -14.29 29.68 -22.26
C TYR A 919 -14.76 28.25 -21.91
N LYS A 920 -14.83 27.39 -22.94
CA LYS A 920 -15.24 25.98 -22.86
C LYS A 920 -14.43 25.15 -23.86
N PRO A 921 -13.57 24.20 -23.43
CA PRO A 921 -12.95 23.23 -24.33
C PRO A 921 -14.03 22.31 -24.93
N ALA A 922 -13.86 21.91 -26.19
CA ALA A 922 -14.87 21.09 -26.89
C ALA A 922 -15.09 19.70 -26.23
N LYS A 923 -14.06 19.15 -25.59
CA LYS A 923 -14.13 17.90 -24.81
C LYS A 923 -14.81 18.06 -23.44
N TYR A 924 -14.80 19.27 -22.89
CA TYR A 924 -15.13 19.55 -21.49
C TYR A 924 -16.12 20.74 -21.33
N PRO A 925 -17.30 20.70 -21.98
CA PRO A 925 -18.23 21.84 -22.06
C PRO A 925 -18.87 22.25 -20.71
N ASN A 926 -18.78 21.37 -19.71
CA ASN A 926 -19.31 21.54 -18.36
C ASN A 926 -18.23 21.93 -17.32
N GLY A 927 -16.95 21.98 -17.72
CA GLY A 927 -15.84 22.20 -16.80
C GLY A 927 -15.66 23.64 -16.31
N ASN A 928 -14.90 23.78 -15.23
CA ASN A 928 -14.63 25.03 -14.54
C ASN A 928 -13.53 25.87 -15.22
N PHE A 929 -13.57 26.01 -16.54
CA PHE A 929 -12.53 26.68 -17.31
C PHE A 929 -12.67 28.21 -17.32
N VAL A 930 -11.56 28.91 -17.13
CA VAL A 930 -11.36 30.33 -17.47
C VAL A 930 -10.06 30.38 -18.27
N ALA A 931 -10.06 31.04 -19.43
CA ALA A 931 -8.87 31.15 -20.27
C ALA A 931 -7.95 32.33 -19.82
N PRO A 932 -6.70 32.40 -20.29
CA PRO A 932 -5.78 33.50 -20.00
C PRO A 932 -6.43 34.86 -20.28
N THR A 933 -6.54 35.68 -19.24
CA THR A 933 -7.14 37.01 -19.29
C THR A 933 -6.06 38.07 -19.01
N VAL A 934 -6.05 39.16 -19.77
CA VAL A 934 -5.12 40.29 -19.55
C VAL A 934 -5.93 41.57 -19.44
N ILE A 935 -5.74 42.30 -18.36
CA ILE A 935 -6.46 43.55 -18.04
C ILE A 935 -5.45 44.69 -17.91
N ALA A 936 -5.57 45.72 -18.74
CA ALA A 936 -4.61 46.81 -18.85
C ALA A 936 -5.19 48.17 -18.41
N GLY A 937 -4.30 49.06 -17.93
CA GLY A 937 -4.66 50.35 -17.36
C GLY A 937 -5.16 50.27 -15.91
N VAL A 938 -4.89 49.16 -15.22
CA VAL A 938 -5.34 48.89 -13.85
C VAL A 938 -4.74 49.90 -12.88
N LYS A 939 -5.51 50.31 -11.85
CA LYS A 939 -5.13 51.32 -10.85
C LYS A 939 -5.25 50.77 -9.41
N PRO A 940 -4.46 51.26 -8.44
CA PRO A 940 -4.38 50.67 -7.10
C PRO A 940 -5.68 50.62 -6.27
N HIS A 941 -6.70 51.41 -6.63
CA HIS A 941 -8.00 51.41 -5.95
C HIS A 941 -8.99 50.39 -6.50
N MET A 942 -8.71 49.78 -7.67
CA MET A 942 -9.63 48.86 -8.34
C MET A 942 -9.77 47.56 -7.56
N LYS A 943 -10.98 46.99 -7.51
CA LYS A 943 -11.29 45.74 -6.80
C LYS A 943 -10.48 44.56 -7.34
N CYS A 944 -10.27 44.51 -8.66
CA CYS A 944 -9.43 43.50 -9.29
C CYS A 944 -7.97 43.57 -8.83
N TYR A 945 -7.47 44.75 -8.40
CA TYR A 945 -6.14 44.92 -7.83
C TYR A 945 -6.12 44.64 -6.32
N THR A 946 -7.08 45.16 -5.56
CA THR A 946 -7.11 45.03 -4.09
C THR A 946 -7.47 43.63 -3.61
N GLU A 947 -8.25 42.86 -4.37
CA GLU A 947 -8.54 41.44 -4.10
C GLU A 947 -7.59 40.47 -4.83
N GLU A 948 -7.35 39.30 -4.24
CA GLU A 948 -6.59 38.20 -4.83
C GLU A 948 -7.49 37.41 -5.79
N ILE A 949 -7.25 37.51 -7.10
CA ILE A 949 -8.10 36.89 -8.14
C ILE A 949 -7.96 35.36 -8.14
N PHE A 950 -6.76 34.83 -7.88
CA PHE A 950 -6.46 33.39 -7.77
C PHE A 950 -6.99 32.57 -8.97
N GLY A 951 -6.74 33.08 -10.18
CA GLY A 951 -7.19 32.55 -11.46
C GLY A 951 -6.25 33.04 -12.58
N PRO A 952 -6.45 32.62 -13.84
CA PRO A 952 -5.53 32.90 -14.94
C PRO A 952 -5.73 34.33 -15.49
N VAL A 953 -5.50 35.33 -14.64
CA VAL A 953 -5.75 36.75 -14.92
C VAL A 953 -4.52 37.57 -14.57
N LEU A 954 -3.96 38.25 -15.57
CA LEU A 954 -2.82 39.16 -15.41
C LEU A 954 -3.30 40.63 -15.46
N LEU A 955 -2.95 41.38 -14.43
CA LEU A 955 -3.17 42.82 -14.35
C LEU A 955 -1.93 43.56 -14.87
N VAL A 956 -2.12 44.51 -15.78
CA VAL A 956 -1.07 45.32 -16.38
C VAL A 956 -1.24 46.76 -15.90
N MET A 957 -0.22 47.23 -15.21
CA MET A 957 -0.05 48.57 -14.67
C MET A 957 1.18 49.23 -15.31
N GLU A 958 1.27 50.55 -15.22
CA GLU A 958 2.22 51.36 -15.97
C GLU A 958 2.77 52.43 -15.01
N THR A 959 4.09 52.62 -15.01
CA THR A 959 4.80 53.69 -14.27
C THR A 959 5.81 54.39 -15.19
N GLU A 960 6.26 55.58 -14.82
CA GLU A 960 7.36 56.27 -15.51
C GLU A 960 8.73 55.95 -14.87
N SER A 961 8.79 55.51 -13.60
CA SER A 961 10.05 55.18 -12.91
C SER A 961 10.03 53.88 -12.10
N LEU A 962 11.23 53.43 -11.71
CA LEU A 962 11.45 52.30 -10.80
C LEU A 962 11.04 52.64 -9.36
N ASP A 963 11.28 53.87 -8.90
CA ASP A 963 10.84 54.33 -7.58
C ASP A 963 9.31 54.33 -7.47
N GLU A 964 8.60 54.83 -8.49
CA GLU A 964 7.12 54.79 -8.55
C GLU A 964 6.59 53.35 -8.51
N ALA A 965 7.28 52.42 -9.19
CA ALA A 965 6.92 50.99 -9.15
C ALA A 965 7.16 50.37 -7.77
N ILE A 966 8.28 50.71 -7.11
CA ILE A 966 8.60 50.27 -5.74
C ILE A 966 7.56 50.81 -4.76
N ASP A 967 7.25 52.11 -4.79
CA ASP A 967 6.29 52.74 -3.90
C ASP A 967 4.87 52.17 -4.09
N MET A 968 4.48 51.90 -5.34
CA MET A 968 3.18 51.25 -5.67
C MET A 968 3.07 49.82 -5.13
N ILE A 969 4.16 49.05 -5.13
CA ILE A 969 4.21 47.70 -4.56
C ILE A 969 4.27 47.79 -3.02
N ASN A 970 5.06 48.70 -2.46
CA ASN A 970 5.18 48.88 -1.01
C ASN A 970 3.87 49.42 -0.38
N ALA A 971 3.09 50.22 -1.12
CA ALA A 971 1.74 50.62 -0.72
C ALA A 971 0.71 49.45 -0.73
N ASN A 972 1.04 48.30 -1.33
CA ASN A 972 0.18 47.12 -1.27
C ASN A 972 0.22 46.48 0.14
N PRO A 973 -0.91 46.07 0.73
CA PRO A 973 -0.93 45.40 2.03
C PRO A 973 -0.31 43.99 2.02
N PHE A 974 -0.16 43.37 0.85
CA PHE A 974 0.46 42.05 0.68
C PHE A 974 1.96 42.18 0.40
N GLY A 975 2.71 41.12 0.74
CA GLY A 975 4.17 41.14 0.71
C GLY A 975 4.77 39.75 0.55
N ASN A 976 4.11 38.86 -0.20
CA ASN A 976 4.56 37.49 -0.43
C ASN A 976 5.79 37.46 -1.36
N GLY A 977 5.58 37.57 -2.67
CA GLY A 977 6.63 37.54 -3.69
C GLY A 977 6.59 38.72 -4.65
N VAL A 978 7.76 39.06 -5.20
CA VAL A 978 7.93 40.12 -6.19
C VAL A 978 9.07 39.78 -7.15
N ALA A 979 9.02 40.29 -8.38
CA ALA A 979 10.06 40.15 -9.37
C ALA A 979 10.49 41.52 -9.95
N CYS A 980 11.74 41.62 -10.40
CA CYS A 980 12.24 42.71 -11.24
C CYS A 980 13.02 42.14 -12.41
N PHE A 981 12.68 42.59 -13.63
CA PHE A 981 13.35 42.22 -14.87
C PHE A 981 14.23 43.39 -15.34
N THR A 982 15.53 43.16 -15.40
CA THR A 982 16.58 44.15 -15.73
C THR A 982 17.93 43.46 -15.94
N ASN A 983 18.81 44.02 -16.76
CA ASN A 983 20.22 43.61 -16.89
C ASN A 983 21.14 44.51 -16.04
N SER A 984 20.65 45.64 -15.54
CA SER A 984 21.34 46.58 -14.65
C SER A 984 21.46 46.02 -13.23
N GLY A 985 22.65 45.52 -12.90
CA GLY A 985 23.03 45.15 -11.53
C GLY A 985 22.75 46.24 -10.48
N PRO A 986 23.07 47.52 -10.72
CA PRO A 986 22.70 48.62 -9.83
C PRO A 986 21.18 48.75 -9.61
N SER A 987 20.37 48.60 -10.66
CA SER A 987 18.91 48.68 -10.56
C SER A 987 18.32 47.49 -9.80
N ALA A 988 18.84 46.28 -10.03
CA ALA A 988 18.46 45.08 -9.29
C ALA A 988 18.78 45.19 -7.80
N GLU A 989 19.98 45.66 -7.44
CA GLU A 989 20.41 45.85 -6.04
C GLU A 989 19.67 47.00 -5.35
N TYR A 990 19.35 48.08 -6.08
CA TYR A 990 18.49 49.16 -5.57
C TYR A 990 17.08 48.65 -5.26
N PHE A 991 16.45 47.94 -6.20
CA PHE A 991 15.15 47.32 -6.01
C PHE A 991 15.14 46.36 -4.82
N ARG A 992 16.10 45.44 -4.75
CA ARG A 992 16.25 44.47 -3.63
C ARG A 992 16.44 45.14 -2.26
N LYS A 993 17.02 46.33 -2.20
CA LYS A 993 17.19 47.12 -0.96
C LYS A 993 15.97 47.93 -0.55
N LYS A 994 15.03 48.18 -1.46
CA LYS A 994 13.91 49.10 -1.29
C LYS A 994 12.54 48.42 -1.25
N ILE A 995 12.42 47.22 -1.82
CA ILE A 995 11.17 46.47 -1.87
C ILE A 995 10.93 45.70 -0.57
N GLU A 996 9.68 45.70 -0.08
CA GLU A 996 9.33 45.13 1.23
C GLU A 996 8.75 43.70 1.15
N ALA A 997 8.74 43.06 -0.01
CA ALA A 997 8.22 41.69 -0.18
C ALA A 997 9.19 40.62 0.35
N GLY A 998 8.65 39.52 0.88
CA GLY A 998 9.42 38.45 1.52
C GLY A 998 10.27 37.59 0.57
N GLN A 999 9.83 37.42 -0.69
CA GLN A 999 10.56 36.72 -1.75
C GLN A 999 10.84 37.68 -2.92
N VAL A 1000 12.11 37.88 -3.28
CA VAL A 1000 12.53 38.81 -4.34
C VAL A 1000 13.25 38.06 -5.45
N GLY A 1001 12.70 38.11 -6.67
CA GLY A 1001 13.32 37.55 -7.88
C GLY A 1001 13.94 38.63 -8.76
N ILE A 1002 15.20 38.44 -9.17
CA ILE A 1002 15.82 39.24 -10.23
C ILE A 1002 15.88 38.35 -11.47
N ASN A 1003 15.21 38.76 -12.55
CA ASN A 1003 14.96 37.97 -13.77
C ASN A 1003 14.30 36.59 -13.53
N VAL A 1004 13.66 36.39 -12.37
CA VAL A 1004 12.93 35.17 -12.00
C VAL A 1004 11.52 35.56 -11.57
N PRO A 1005 10.45 35.11 -12.28
CA PRO A 1005 9.08 35.56 -11.99
C PRO A 1005 8.45 34.88 -10.76
N LEU A 1006 8.92 33.68 -10.42
CA LEU A 1006 8.43 32.84 -9.33
C LEU A 1006 9.59 32.51 -8.38
N PRO A 1007 10.05 33.45 -7.52
CA PRO A 1007 11.24 33.30 -6.69
C PRO A 1007 11.05 32.36 -5.47
N VAL A 1008 10.41 31.20 -5.66
CA VAL A 1008 10.06 30.24 -4.60
C VAL A 1008 11.31 29.59 -4.00
N PRO A 1009 11.68 29.86 -2.72
CA PRO A 1009 12.92 29.40 -2.15
C PRO A 1009 13.06 27.88 -2.16
N LEU A 1010 14.21 27.37 -2.58
CA LEU A 1010 14.56 25.96 -2.47
C LEU A 1010 14.74 25.57 -0.98
N PRO A 1011 14.54 24.30 -0.58
CA PRO A 1011 14.28 23.98 0.84
C PRO A 1011 15.46 24.08 1.82
N MET A 1012 16.68 24.39 1.38
CA MET A 1012 17.75 24.84 2.28
C MET A 1012 17.50 26.25 2.83
N PHE A 1013 16.65 27.02 2.16
CA PHE A 1013 16.01 28.26 2.64
C PHE A 1013 14.59 27.95 3.13
N SER A 1014 13.78 28.98 3.40
CA SER A 1014 12.41 28.87 3.93
C SER A 1014 11.46 29.72 3.09
N PHE A 1015 10.16 29.39 3.06
CA PHE A 1015 9.17 30.27 2.43
C PHE A 1015 8.95 31.52 3.28
N THR A 1016 9.40 32.67 2.77
CA THR A 1016 9.31 33.97 3.42
C THR A 1016 8.15 34.80 2.87
N GLY A 1017 7.28 35.29 3.76
CA GLY A 1017 6.30 36.32 3.44
C GLY A 1017 6.54 37.56 4.31
N ASN A 1018 5.94 38.68 3.94
CA ASN A 1018 5.89 39.90 4.75
C ASN A 1018 4.49 40.54 4.69
N LYS A 1019 4.25 41.54 5.54
CA LYS A 1019 2.97 42.26 5.66
C LYS A 1019 1.79 41.30 5.85
N LYS A 1020 0.63 41.57 5.24
CA LYS A 1020 -0.56 40.70 5.34
C LYS A 1020 -0.45 39.35 4.64
N SER A 1021 0.69 39.01 4.03
CA SER A 1021 0.87 37.68 3.43
C SER A 1021 1.39 36.62 4.42
N ILE A 1022 1.77 37.00 5.65
CA ILE A 1022 2.12 36.03 6.69
C ILE A 1022 1.63 36.51 8.07
N ALA A 1023 1.13 35.59 8.89
CA ALA A 1023 0.92 35.80 10.31
C ALA A 1023 1.75 34.78 11.13
N GLY A 1024 2.36 35.26 12.21
CA GLY A 1024 3.42 34.52 12.94
C GLY A 1024 4.81 34.60 12.29
N GLY A 1025 5.03 35.52 11.35
CA GLY A 1025 6.33 35.72 10.70
C GLY A 1025 7.45 36.11 11.67
N GLY A 1026 8.65 35.57 11.44
CA GLY A 1026 9.81 35.77 12.31
C GLY A 1026 10.86 34.67 12.10
N ILE A 1027 11.52 34.23 13.18
CA ILE A 1027 12.56 33.17 13.13
C ILE A 1027 12.01 31.74 12.91
N SER A 1028 10.71 31.61 12.70
CA SER A 1028 9.95 30.35 12.53
C SER A 1028 8.99 30.49 11.36
N THR A 1029 9.27 29.80 10.25
CA THR A 1029 8.55 29.86 8.98
C THR A 1029 8.64 28.51 8.25
N PHE A 1030 7.93 28.34 7.14
CA PHE A 1030 7.74 27.05 6.45
C PHE A 1030 9.04 26.49 5.86
N TYR A 1031 9.30 25.21 6.15
CA TYR A 1031 10.48 24.43 5.77
C TYR A 1031 11.86 25.09 6.06
N GLY A 1032 12.93 24.38 5.71
CA GLY A 1032 14.31 24.80 6.01
C GLY A 1032 14.61 24.93 7.50
N LYS A 1033 15.68 25.68 7.83
CA LYS A 1033 16.09 25.92 9.23
C LYS A 1033 15.01 26.57 10.11
N PRO A 1034 14.20 27.55 9.66
CA PRO A 1034 13.13 28.14 10.49
C PRO A 1034 12.06 27.14 10.94
N ALA A 1035 11.74 26.12 10.13
CA ALA A 1035 10.79 25.08 10.54
C ALA A 1035 11.27 24.27 11.74
N LEU A 1036 12.59 24.13 11.94
CA LEU A 1036 13.15 23.50 13.14
C LEU A 1036 12.83 24.32 14.38
N ASN A 1037 12.91 25.66 14.31
CA ASN A 1037 12.51 26.54 15.40
C ASN A 1037 11.00 26.49 15.64
N PHE A 1038 10.19 26.35 14.58
CA PHE A 1038 8.74 26.18 14.71
C PHE A 1038 8.37 24.87 15.43
N TYR A 1039 8.97 23.74 15.02
CA TYR A 1039 8.66 22.38 15.51
C TYR A 1039 9.49 21.92 16.74
N THR A 1040 10.41 22.73 17.26
CA THR A 1040 11.18 22.41 18.48
C THR A 1040 11.16 23.51 19.53
N GLN A 1041 11.42 23.15 20.79
CA GLN A 1041 11.70 24.05 21.89
C GLN A 1041 13.14 23.88 22.34
N THR A 1042 13.79 24.99 22.71
CA THR A 1042 15.11 24.96 23.35
C THR A 1042 14.93 24.64 24.84
N LYS A 1043 15.57 23.58 25.31
CA LYS A 1043 15.78 23.32 26.74
C LYS A 1043 17.24 23.61 27.08
N THR A 1044 17.48 24.40 28.12
CA THR A 1044 18.83 24.62 28.66
C THR A 1044 18.97 23.87 29.97
N VAL A 1045 20.09 23.16 30.14
CA VAL A 1045 20.44 22.42 31.35
C VAL A 1045 21.82 22.89 31.80
N THR A 1046 21.92 23.38 33.03
CA THR A 1046 23.21 23.61 33.70
C THR A 1046 23.46 22.45 34.64
N ALA A 1047 24.61 21.78 34.49
CA ALA A 1047 24.97 20.58 35.24
C ALA A 1047 26.29 20.81 35.98
N LEU A 1048 26.30 20.49 37.27
CA LEU A 1048 27.45 20.57 38.16
C LEU A 1048 27.81 19.16 38.63
N TRP A 1049 29.04 18.73 38.37
CA TRP A 1049 29.57 17.44 38.83
C TRP A 1049 30.93 17.70 39.47
N LYS A 1050 30.94 18.07 40.75
CA LYS A 1050 32.17 18.48 41.45
C LYS A 1050 33.21 17.35 41.39
N SER A 1051 34.37 17.65 40.84
CA SER A 1051 35.50 16.72 40.69
C SER A 1051 35.98 16.12 42.01
N SER A 1052 35.74 16.83 43.12
CA SER A 1052 35.95 16.34 44.49
C SER A 1052 35.15 15.09 44.82
N ASP A 1053 33.94 14.95 44.30
CA ASP A 1053 32.94 14.02 44.84
C ASP A 1053 33.24 12.56 44.43
N ALA A 1054 34.17 12.35 43.49
CA ALA A 1054 34.74 11.05 43.15
C ALA A 1054 35.77 10.53 44.18
N ILE A 1055 36.24 11.37 45.12
CA ILE A 1055 37.36 11.06 46.04
C ILE A 1055 37.06 11.49 47.49
N ALA A 1056 36.29 12.55 47.70
CA ALA A 1056 36.12 13.19 49.00
C ALA A 1056 34.95 12.59 49.83
N THR A 1057 35.28 12.05 51.00
CA THR A 1057 34.30 11.56 51.99
C THR A 1057 33.72 12.65 52.90
N LYS A 1058 34.00 13.94 52.63
CA LYS A 1058 33.62 15.08 53.46
C LYS A 1058 32.79 16.08 52.66
N ALA A 1059 31.60 16.41 53.16
CA ALA A 1059 30.66 17.32 52.50
C ALA A 1059 31.23 18.74 52.34
N ALA A 1060 31.13 19.30 51.12
CA ALA A 1060 31.54 20.65 50.78
C ALA A 1060 30.31 21.58 50.62
N VAL A 1061 30.11 22.47 51.60
CA VAL A 1061 28.94 23.37 51.70
C VAL A 1061 29.05 24.67 50.90
N GLU A 1062 30.12 24.83 50.12
CA GLU A 1062 30.38 26.03 49.32
C GLU A 1062 29.58 26.05 48.01
N MET A 1063 29.04 27.23 47.69
CA MET A 1063 28.34 27.54 46.44
C MET A 1063 29.31 27.55 45.25
N PRO A 1064 28.89 27.10 44.05
CA PRO A 1064 29.70 27.23 42.84
C PRO A 1064 29.96 28.71 42.51
N THR A 1065 31.22 29.05 42.26
CA THR A 1065 31.66 30.40 41.87
C THR A 1065 32.38 30.37 40.52
N GLN A 1066 32.43 31.53 39.85
CA GLN A 1066 33.29 31.75 38.69
C GLN A 1066 34.75 31.91 39.17
N SER A 1067 35.42 30.79 39.41
CA SER A 1067 36.84 30.68 39.80
C SER A 1067 37.69 30.17 38.66
#